data_AF-A0A6L9LBT8-F1
#
_entry.id   AF-A0A6L9LBT8-F1
#
_cell.length_a   1.000
_cell.length_b   1.000
_cell.length_c   1.000
_cell.angle_alpha   90.00
_cell.angle_beta   90.00
_cell.angle_gamma   90.00
#
_symmetry.space_group_name_H-M   'P 1'
#
loop_
_entity.id
_entity.type
_entity.pdbx_description
1 polymer ?
#
loop_
_entity_poly.entity_id
_entity_poly.type
_entity_poly.pdbx_seq_one_letter_code
_entity_poly.pdbx_strand_id
1 'polypeptide(L)'
;MTFRWRTDPASVGVVRFGASTDKLTGMVSEAGPVTDHEVTVTGLNPNTQYFYSVGTAAGTLQGDANNYFITFPAEGTPKKTRIWSLGDFGYYNSARQANVKKAFKDYMRSIGDPHLDLWLWLGDNAYNGGQDSEYQAHVFSSDVGYGGDRYMKQTPFFATPGNHDYAGNGDLRMNLNIPYYGVVSHPTKAEAGGVPSGTESYYSFNYGNIHFVSLDSDRYEDVSDLASNTRFLDSRPQINWLKQDLAAAQANPNIKWIIAYWHHPPYTKGTHDSDTDKQLRDVRMNLLPVLEQYKVDLVMCGHSHVYERSRLIKGHYGDAPTFDPNVHNVAEGSNARSNGRFDGSPNSCYYFKSRSSATNEGTIYVVNGTGGAPGWHITSGTAQWPHNAMEVSYDNANLGGSMYIEIEGGKLTSKMIAGDGSIQDQFTIIKDADSFAVPATDGTTRSATCECTDGADGRTYYTDGGLNKLLSIKKNGQDIGRVGDGTFALQLKGNAGASLIPKNGPAGYVNAPSGWYAANRYFTLKTTKDATSPLALSFFYTQADLEAINKGIGQSLTPQQLKVFTIGDGATSFNPDPATGHIGIPKASSPGGGGATILNYGAETPSATTWTNTTLSNGTYRADFLVTRTASGGIGGAMNGADPTVIPLSVTLTASPTQSPGQTSLLATAIGTAPLSYSFSGPGSITSTSNTANVTSLTVAGPQLFSVVVADAAGQKATATVSVTVTSSATVCENFYVGPGAGFSTTTGCENVALGPNAAYVNTTGTQSTFVGSWAGFYSNGQGNTFLGYRTGQALTTGSFNTFLGYQADAESPGLQNATAIGTNAKVGISNAIVLGNNANVGIGTNAPRTKLEVNTGASGQSGVRLTQLTSALSTTATASKFLTVNEQGDVYLANYASGARQSAETSVEALWQRKGQFLQSAKGEAVIIGEGITKTSGDYNLFVSKGILTEKLKVSIKNTADWSDHVFSKTYQLAPLADVEQFIRKHQHLPGVPSASELTKEGMDVAAMNAKLLEKIEELTLYVIDLKKEVETLRKAAKPAPKKRK
;
A
#
# COMPACT_ATOMS: atom_id res chain seq x y z
N MET A 1 19.55 -37.07 2.22
CA MET A 1 19.37 -36.46 0.88
C MET A 1 18.71 -37.48 0.00
N THR A 2 17.64 -37.12 -0.69
CA THR A 2 16.87 -38.05 -1.55
C THR A 2 17.06 -37.64 -3.00
N PHE A 3 17.36 -38.62 -3.85
CA PHE A 3 17.56 -38.46 -5.28
C PHE A 3 16.43 -39.14 -6.03
N ARG A 4 15.84 -38.44 -7.00
CA ARG A 4 14.85 -39.01 -7.92
C ARG A 4 15.34 -38.90 -9.37
N TRP A 5 15.11 -39.94 -10.16
CA TRP A 5 15.30 -39.94 -11.62
C TRP A 5 14.50 -41.08 -12.25
N ARG A 6 14.43 -41.13 -13.58
CA ARG A 6 13.74 -42.18 -14.32
C ARG A 6 14.63 -42.90 -15.31
N THR A 7 14.31 -44.16 -15.58
CA THR A 7 14.90 -44.93 -16.69
C THR A 7 13.82 -45.63 -17.51
N ASP A 8 14.01 -45.71 -18.82
CA ASP A 8 13.07 -46.38 -19.74
C ASP A 8 12.91 -47.89 -19.44
N PRO A 9 13.99 -48.68 -19.30
CA PRO A 9 13.87 -50.04 -18.75
C PRO A 9 13.86 -49.99 -17.22
N ALA A 10 13.07 -50.87 -16.60
CA ALA A 10 13.16 -51.10 -15.16
C ALA A 10 14.58 -51.55 -14.79
N SER A 11 15.22 -50.86 -13.84
CA SER A 11 16.61 -51.09 -13.46
C SER A 11 16.81 -50.88 -11.96
N VAL A 12 17.86 -51.47 -11.39
CA VAL A 12 18.22 -51.19 -9.99
C VAL A 12 18.94 -49.84 -9.96
N GLY A 13 18.30 -48.82 -9.39
CA GLY A 13 18.87 -47.50 -9.26
C GLY A 13 20.03 -47.47 -8.27
N VAL A 14 21.08 -46.70 -8.59
CA VAL A 14 22.29 -46.58 -7.77
C VAL A 14 22.71 -45.11 -7.68
N VAL A 15 22.84 -44.61 -6.45
CA VAL A 15 23.48 -43.32 -6.14
C VAL A 15 24.88 -43.59 -5.63
N ARG A 16 25.89 -42.96 -6.25
CA ARG A 16 27.28 -42.97 -5.79
C ARG A 16 27.62 -41.57 -5.31
N PHE A 17 28.32 -41.42 -4.18
CA PHE A 17 28.62 -40.11 -3.60
C PHE A 17 29.98 -40.06 -2.90
N GLY A 18 30.60 -38.89 -2.80
CA GLY A 18 31.89 -38.72 -2.12
C GLY A 18 32.48 -37.31 -2.21
N ALA A 19 33.78 -37.20 -1.93
CA ALA A 19 34.45 -35.91 -1.72
C ALA A 19 34.81 -35.16 -3.03
N SER A 20 34.89 -35.87 -4.16
CA SER A 20 35.18 -35.31 -5.48
C SER A 20 34.58 -36.19 -6.58
N THR A 21 34.48 -35.69 -7.82
CA THR A 21 34.00 -36.46 -8.99
C THR A 21 34.75 -37.78 -9.18
N ASP A 22 36.06 -37.80 -8.89
CA ASP A 22 36.91 -39.00 -9.05
C ASP A 22 36.95 -39.89 -7.80
N LYS A 23 36.24 -39.53 -6.71
CA LYS A 23 36.28 -40.22 -5.42
C LYS A 23 34.88 -40.37 -4.81
N LEU A 24 34.00 -41.08 -5.53
CA LEU A 24 32.66 -41.45 -5.06
C LEU A 24 32.72 -42.76 -4.24
N THR A 25 33.16 -42.67 -3.00
CA THR A 25 33.41 -43.84 -2.13
C THR A 25 32.16 -44.43 -1.47
N GLY A 26 31.07 -43.66 -1.40
CA GLY A 26 29.78 -44.11 -0.89
C GLY A 26 28.85 -44.59 -2.02
N MET A 27 28.01 -45.58 -1.73
CA MET A 27 27.02 -46.12 -2.67
C MET A 27 25.74 -46.54 -1.94
N VAL A 28 24.59 -46.21 -2.50
CA VAL A 28 23.27 -46.71 -2.08
C VAL A 28 22.54 -47.22 -3.31
N SER A 29 21.94 -48.40 -3.20
CA SER A 29 21.21 -49.06 -4.29
C SER A 29 19.78 -49.38 -3.84
N GLU A 30 18.86 -49.38 -4.79
CA GLU A 30 17.50 -49.85 -4.57
C GLU A 30 17.44 -51.37 -4.37
N ALA A 31 16.36 -51.86 -3.76
CA ALA A 31 16.18 -53.27 -3.47
C ALA A 31 15.87 -54.12 -4.72
N GLY A 32 15.33 -53.52 -5.78
CA GLY A 32 14.91 -54.20 -6.99
C GLY A 32 14.74 -53.23 -8.17
N PRO A 33 14.49 -53.76 -9.37
CA PRO A 33 14.39 -52.93 -10.56
C PRO A 33 13.08 -52.15 -10.62
N VAL A 34 13.17 -50.84 -10.84
CA VAL A 34 12.05 -49.90 -11.01
C VAL A 34 12.33 -48.94 -12.16
N THR A 35 11.33 -48.21 -12.63
CA THR A 35 11.46 -47.14 -13.64
C THR A 35 11.49 -45.74 -13.02
N ASP A 36 10.83 -45.58 -11.87
CA ASP A 36 10.84 -44.37 -11.04
C ASP A 36 11.75 -44.62 -9.84
N HIS A 37 12.96 -44.05 -9.87
CA HIS A 37 13.94 -44.25 -8.83
C HIS A 37 13.78 -43.23 -7.72
N GLU A 38 13.83 -43.69 -6.47
CA GLU A 38 13.85 -42.85 -5.28
C GLU A 38 14.87 -43.39 -4.28
N VAL A 39 16.04 -42.77 -4.22
CA VAL A 39 17.17 -43.27 -3.42
C VAL A 39 17.57 -42.25 -2.36
N THR A 40 17.44 -42.64 -1.10
CA THR A 40 17.83 -41.82 0.05
C THR A 40 19.22 -42.18 0.55
N VAL A 41 20.11 -41.20 0.58
CA VAL A 41 21.43 -41.28 1.21
C VAL A 41 21.35 -40.69 2.62
N THR A 42 21.74 -41.49 3.62
CA THR A 42 21.76 -41.15 5.06
C THR A 42 23.19 -41.16 5.61
N GLY A 43 23.36 -40.74 6.88
CA GLY A 43 24.67 -40.77 7.54
C GLY A 43 25.68 -39.73 7.03
N LEU A 44 25.20 -38.66 6.40
CA LEU A 44 26.05 -37.60 5.85
C LEU A 44 26.40 -36.56 6.91
N ASN A 45 27.62 -36.01 6.85
CA ASN A 45 28.00 -34.89 7.71
C ASN A 45 27.19 -33.62 7.33
N PRO A 46 26.75 -32.80 8.31
CA PRO A 46 26.03 -31.56 8.06
C PRO A 46 26.94 -30.50 7.39
N ASN A 47 26.32 -29.54 6.70
CA ASN A 47 26.99 -28.43 6.00
C ASN A 47 28.23 -28.84 5.18
N THR A 48 28.15 -29.98 4.50
CA THR A 48 29.27 -30.59 3.78
C THR A 48 28.89 -30.79 2.32
N GLN A 49 29.80 -30.41 1.42
CA GLN A 49 29.64 -30.65 0.00
C GLN A 49 29.98 -32.11 -0.34
N TYR A 50 29.08 -32.78 -1.06
CA TYR A 50 29.30 -34.11 -1.64
C TYR A 50 29.05 -34.07 -3.13
N PHE A 51 29.98 -34.63 -3.91
CA PHE A 51 29.75 -34.95 -5.31
C PHE A 51 28.97 -36.25 -5.42
N TYR A 52 28.15 -36.39 -6.46
CA TYR A 52 27.36 -37.58 -6.69
C TYR A 52 27.27 -37.97 -8.15
N SER A 53 26.91 -39.22 -8.40
CA SER A 53 26.39 -39.69 -9.68
C SER A 53 25.15 -40.55 -9.45
N VAL A 54 24.21 -40.49 -10.39
CA VAL A 54 23.05 -41.38 -10.47
C VAL A 54 23.21 -42.31 -11.66
N GLY A 55 22.68 -43.51 -11.54
CA GLY A 55 22.65 -44.46 -12.63
C GLY A 55 22.11 -45.79 -12.18
N THR A 56 22.63 -46.86 -12.75
CA THR A 56 22.19 -48.22 -12.46
C THR A 56 23.38 -49.07 -12.01
N ALA A 57 23.13 -50.34 -11.72
CA ALA A 57 24.19 -51.33 -11.56
C ALA A 57 25.09 -51.43 -12.80
N ALA A 58 24.58 -51.13 -14.00
CA ALA A 58 25.33 -51.20 -15.26
C ALA A 58 26.26 -50.01 -15.49
N GLY A 59 26.05 -48.88 -14.81
CA GLY A 59 26.92 -47.71 -14.95
C GLY A 59 26.28 -46.40 -14.49
N THR A 60 27.06 -45.31 -14.62
CA THR A 60 26.60 -43.95 -14.37
C THR A 60 25.76 -43.45 -15.55
N LEU A 61 24.59 -42.87 -15.26
CA LEU A 61 23.76 -42.18 -16.25
C LEU A 61 23.99 -40.66 -16.23
N GLN A 62 24.21 -40.09 -15.04
CA GLN A 62 24.50 -38.66 -14.86
C GLN A 62 25.45 -38.45 -13.67
N GLY A 63 26.50 -37.65 -13.84
CA GLY A 63 27.53 -37.44 -12.81
C GLY A 63 28.67 -36.50 -13.24
N ASP A 64 28.32 -35.36 -13.84
CA ASP A 64 29.31 -34.35 -14.27
C ASP A 64 29.78 -33.46 -13.10
N ALA A 65 30.69 -32.50 -13.36
CA ALA A 65 31.25 -31.63 -12.33
C ALA A 65 30.22 -30.75 -11.60
N ASN A 66 29.02 -30.58 -12.16
CA ASN A 66 27.92 -29.88 -11.51
C ASN A 66 27.06 -30.80 -10.62
N ASN A 67 27.26 -32.11 -10.63
CA ASN A 67 26.56 -33.04 -9.74
C ASN A 67 27.20 -33.06 -8.35
N TYR A 68 26.88 -32.04 -7.56
CA TYR A 68 27.20 -31.99 -6.14
C TYR A 68 26.07 -31.33 -5.37
N PHE A 69 25.90 -31.66 -4.10
CA PHE A 69 24.96 -30.99 -3.21
C PHE A 69 25.68 -30.61 -1.91
N ILE A 70 25.12 -29.64 -1.17
CA ILE A 70 25.58 -29.31 0.17
C ILE A 70 24.51 -29.78 1.16
N THR A 71 24.89 -30.62 2.11
CA THR A 71 23.96 -31.08 3.15
C THR A 71 23.47 -29.92 4.01
N PHE A 72 22.29 -30.09 4.59
CA PHE A 72 21.72 -29.09 5.49
C PHE A 72 22.68 -28.80 6.64
N PRO A 73 22.80 -27.53 7.05
CA PRO A 73 23.52 -27.20 8.26
C PRO A 73 22.75 -27.78 9.45
N ALA A 74 23.48 -28.11 10.53
CA ALA A 74 22.86 -28.56 11.76
C ALA A 74 21.87 -27.49 12.27
N GLU A 75 20.76 -27.94 12.87
CA GLU A 75 19.74 -27.05 13.40
C GLU A 75 20.34 -25.98 14.34
N GLY A 76 19.89 -24.74 14.20
CA GLY A 76 20.40 -23.58 14.93
C GLY A 76 21.64 -22.93 14.34
N THR A 77 22.31 -23.55 13.37
CA THR A 77 23.50 -22.95 12.75
C THR A 77 23.11 -21.70 11.95
N PRO A 78 23.62 -20.50 12.30
CA PRO A 78 23.42 -19.30 11.51
C PRO A 78 24.30 -19.38 10.26
N LYS A 79 23.73 -19.89 9.17
CA LYS A 79 24.35 -19.94 7.84
C LYS A 79 23.65 -18.92 6.94
N LYS A 80 24.43 -18.23 6.12
CA LYS A 80 23.89 -17.44 5.00
C LYS A 80 23.19 -18.39 4.02
N THR A 81 21.87 -18.29 3.93
CA THR A 81 21.01 -19.18 3.14
C THR A 81 20.42 -18.42 1.96
N ARG A 82 20.60 -18.94 0.75
CA ARG A 82 20.09 -18.36 -0.50
C ARG A 82 18.98 -19.24 -1.06
N ILE A 83 17.84 -18.62 -1.36
CA ILE A 83 16.62 -19.32 -1.72
C ILE A 83 16.08 -18.74 -3.03
N TRP A 84 15.71 -19.62 -3.94
CA TRP A 84 14.92 -19.25 -5.12
C TRP A 84 13.46 -19.62 -4.84
N SER A 85 12.52 -18.70 -5.06
CA SER A 85 11.09 -18.97 -4.92
C SER A 85 10.31 -18.51 -6.15
N LEU A 86 9.40 -19.36 -6.63
CA LEU A 86 8.45 -19.06 -7.71
C LEU A 86 7.25 -20.01 -7.66
N GLY A 87 6.07 -19.49 -7.98
CA GLY A 87 4.88 -20.28 -8.30
C GLY A 87 4.55 -20.21 -9.78
N ASP A 88 3.62 -21.05 -10.22
CA ASP A 88 2.91 -20.88 -11.50
C ASP A 88 3.89 -20.94 -12.69
N PHE A 89 4.82 -21.89 -12.62
CA PHE A 89 5.76 -22.24 -13.69
C PHE A 89 5.35 -23.59 -14.29
N GLY A 90 6.12 -24.10 -15.25
CA GLY A 90 5.76 -25.32 -15.98
C GLY A 90 4.65 -25.09 -17.02
N TYR A 91 4.51 -23.86 -17.52
CA TYR A 91 3.55 -23.49 -18.57
C TYR A 91 4.07 -23.80 -19.98
N TYR A 92 3.23 -24.40 -20.82
CA TYR A 92 3.57 -24.86 -22.16
C TYR A 92 4.26 -23.78 -23.02
N ASN A 93 5.43 -24.11 -23.55
CA ASN A 93 6.16 -23.36 -24.58
C ASN A 93 6.24 -21.83 -24.33
N SER A 94 6.43 -21.42 -23.07
CA SER A 94 6.46 -19.99 -22.73
C SER A 94 7.88 -19.41 -22.79
N ALA A 95 8.08 -18.47 -23.72
CA ALA A 95 9.25 -17.59 -23.68
C ALA A 95 9.37 -16.86 -22.33
N ARG A 96 8.23 -16.65 -21.65
CA ARG A 96 8.14 -16.06 -20.31
C ARG A 96 8.92 -16.87 -19.27
N GLN A 97 8.68 -18.18 -19.12
CA GLN A 97 9.46 -19.02 -18.20
C GLN A 97 10.96 -19.01 -18.52
N ALA A 98 11.30 -19.10 -19.81
CA ALA A 98 12.70 -19.03 -20.24
C ALA A 98 13.36 -17.71 -19.83
N ASN A 99 12.64 -16.59 -19.94
CA ASN A 99 13.10 -15.27 -19.51
C ASN A 99 13.24 -15.19 -17.99
N VAL A 100 12.28 -15.68 -17.21
CA VAL A 100 12.37 -15.74 -15.73
C VAL A 100 13.59 -16.53 -15.28
N LYS A 101 13.77 -17.72 -15.85
CA LYS A 101 14.94 -18.58 -15.61
C LYS A 101 16.24 -17.87 -15.96
N LYS A 102 16.30 -17.23 -17.13
CA LYS A 102 17.48 -16.48 -17.58
C LYS A 102 17.78 -15.30 -16.66
N ALA A 103 16.79 -14.52 -16.28
CA ALA A 103 16.94 -13.36 -15.42
C ALA A 103 17.47 -13.75 -14.02
N PHE A 104 16.94 -14.82 -13.43
CA PHE A 104 17.45 -15.34 -12.16
C PHE A 104 18.91 -15.80 -12.28
N LYS A 105 19.24 -16.52 -13.37
CA LYS A 105 20.63 -16.95 -13.66
C LYS A 105 21.58 -15.77 -13.79
N ASP A 106 21.18 -14.75 -14.53
CA ASP A 106 21.98 -13.56 -14.75
C ASP A 106 22.17 -12.78 -13.44
N TYR A 107 21.13 -12.71 -12.60
CA TYR A 107 21.22 -12.15 -11.26
C TYR A 107 22.21 -12.92 -10.38
N MET A 108 22.12 -14.26 -10.32
CA MET A 108 23.06 -15.09 -9.55
C MET A 108 24.50 -14.85 -10.00
N ARG A 109 24.77 -14.80 -11.31
CA ARG A 109 26.10 -14.45 -11.84
C ARG A 109 26.55 -13.06 -11.43
N SER A 110 25.65 -12.09 -11.42
CA SER A 110 25.96 -10.70 -11.03
C SER A 110 26.43 -10.58 -9.57
N ILE A 111 26.03 -11.51 -8.70
CA ILE A 111 26.43 -11.57 -7.29
C ILE A 111 27.55 -12.60 -7.04
N GLY A 112 28.28 -13.01 -8.08
CA GLY A 112 29.42 -13.92 -7.98
C GLY A 112 29.09 -15.40 -8.19
N ASP A 113 27.92 -15.70 -8.76
CA ASP A 113 27.41 -17.04 -9.06
C ASP A 113 27.43 -18.02 -7.85
N PRO A 114 27.02 -17.59 -6.64
CA PRO A 114 27.10 -18.42 -5.45
C PRO A 114 26.22 -19.66 -5.55
N HIS A 115 26.50 -20.65 -4.70
CA HIS A 115 25.63 -21.81 -4.52
C HIS A 115 24.23 -21.36 -4.04
N LEU A 116 23.20 -21.95 -4.62
CA LEU A 116 21.81 -21.80 -4.19
C LEU A 116 21.49 -22.90 -3.18
N ASP A 117 21.05 -22.54 -1.98
CA ASP A 117 20.88 -23.50 -0.89
C ASP A 117 19.52 -24.21 -0.93
N LEU A 118 18.46 -23.50 -1.34
CA LEU A 118 17.09 -24.01 -1.40
C LEU A 118 16.34 -23.46 -2.62
N TRP A 119 15.36 -24.25 -3.08
CA TRP A 119 14.41 -23.82 -4.11
C TRP A 119 12.99 -24.14 -3.65
N LEU A 120 12.14 -23.12 -3.49
CA LEU A 120 10.76 -23.25 -3.04
C LEU A 120 9.80 -23.10 -4.22
N TRP A 121 8.99 -24.13 -4.47
CA TRP A 121 7.93 -24.09 -5.49
C TRP A 121 6.59 -23.79 -4.82
N LEU A 122 5.90 -22.76 -5.31
CA LEU A 122 4.67 -22.24 -4.70
C LEU A 122 3.39 -22.80 -5.33
N GLY A 123 3.46 -23.96 -5.99
CA GLY A 123 2.32 -24.64 -6.60
C GLY A 123 2.08 -24.27 -8.05
N ASP A 124 1.21 -25.06 -8.69
CA ASP A 124 1.02 -25.10 -10.14
C ASP A 124 2.36 -25.32 -10.84
N ASN A 125 2.92 -26.50 -10.59
CA ASN A 125 4.29 -26.82 -10.97
C ASN A 125 4.40 -27.31 -12.41
N ALA A 126 3.30 -27.83 -12.98
CA ALA A 126 3.19 -28.28 -14.36
C ALA A 126 1.77 -28.04 -14.90
N TYR A 127 1.64 -27.20 -15.94
CA TYR A 127 0.37 -26.88 -16.59
C TYR A 127 0.09 -27.77 -17.80
N ASN A 128 -1.18 -27.95 -18.17
CA ASN A 128 -2.38 -27.31 -17.61
C ASN A 128 -3.14 -28.18 -16.59
N GLY A 129 -2.77 -29.45 -16.42
CA GLY A 129 -3.48 -30.38 -15.55
C GLY A 129 -2.57 -31.22 -14.67
N GLY A 130 -1.34 -30.78 -14.42
CA GLY A 130 -0.40 -31.48 -13.54
C GLY A 130 0.03 -32.84 -14.07
N GLN A 131 -0.08 -33.07 -15.38
CA GLN A 131 0.15 -34.40 -15.96
C GLN A 131 1.63 -34.77 -15.94
N ASP A 132 1.93 -36.06 -15.87
CA ASP A 132 3.31 -36.55 -15.87
C ASP A 132 4.10 -36.07 -17.10
N SER A 133 3.47 -36.11 -18.28
CA SER A 133 4.05 -35.60 -19.52
C SER A 133 4.35 -34.10 -19.49
N GLU A 134 3.56 -33.32 -18.75
CA GLU A 134 3.75 -31.88 -18.57
C GLU A 134 4.95 -31.61 -17.65
N TYR A 135 5.12 -32.39 -16.58
CA TYR A 135 6.34 -32.35 -15.75
C TYR A 135 7.59 -32.67 -16.58
N GLN A 136 7.56 -33.74 -17.38
CA GLN A 136 8.68 -34.10 -18.24
C GLN A 136 9.01 -32.99 -19.26
N ALA A 137 7.98 -32.45 -19.92
CA ALA A 137 8.17 -31.46 -20.99
C ALA A 137 8.54 -30.06 -20.47
N HIS A 138 7.94 -29.59 -19.38
CA HIS A 138 7.98 -28.18 -18.98
C HIS A 138 8.82 -27.92 -17.73
N VAL A 139 9.16 -28.96 -16.96
CA VAL A 139 9.92 -28.85 -15.72
C VAL A 139 11.25 -29.58 -15.82
N PHE A 140 11.27 -30.84 -16.26
CA PHE A 140 12.49 -31.65 -16.28
C PHE A 140 13.21 -31.68 -17.63
N SER A 141 12.64 -31.09 -18.68
CA SER A 141 13.34 -30.95 -19.97
C SER A 141 14.55 -30.03 -19.86
N SER A 142 15.56 -30.26 -20.72
CA SER A 142 16.76 -29.42 -20.82
C SER A 142 16.51 -28.08 -21.52
N ASP A 143 15.52 -28.04 -22.43
CA ASP A 143 15.36 -26.94 -23.37
C ASP A 143 14.53 -25.81 -22.74
N VAL A 144 13.31 -26.14 -22.31
CA VAL A 144 12.33 -25.18 -21.75
C VAL A 144 12.28 -25.27 -20.22
N GLY A 145 12.40 -26.48 -19.68
CA GLY A 145 12.41 -26.75 -18.24
C GLY A 145 13.76 -26.45 -17.59
N TYR A 146 14.04 -27.10 -16.48
CA TYR A 146 15.18 -26.86 -15.60
C TYR A 146 16.12 -28.08 -15.51
N GLY A 147 15.84 -29.19 -16.19
CA GLY A 147 16.64 -30.43 -16.07
C GLY A 147 18.09 -30.29 -16.56
N GLY A 148 18.33 -29.37 -17.49
CA GLY A 148 19.69 -29.04 -17.97
C GLY A 148 20.43 -28.06 -17.07
N ASP A 149 19.76 -27.42 -16.11
CA ASP A 149 20.33 -26.36 -15.30
C ASP A 149 21.07 -26.92 -14.08
N ARG A 150 22.22 -26.32 -13.73
CA ARG A 150 23.03 -26.74 -12.58
C ARG A 150 22.23 -26.71 -11.27
N TYR A 151 21.23 -25.81 -11.16
CA TYR A 151 20.43 -25.66 -9.95
C TYR A 151 19.64 -26.94 -9.65
N MET A 152 19.07 -27.61 -10.67
CA MET A 152 18.38 -28.89 -10.48
C MET A 152 19.34 -30.01 -10.03
N LYS A 153 20.62 -29.91 -10.39
CA LYS A 153 21.67 -30.86 -9.97
C LYS A 153 22.24 -30.56 -8.59
N GLN A 154 22.11 -29.33 -8.10
CA GLN A 154 22.84 -28.84 -6.92
C GLN A 154 21.97 -28.48 -5.73
N THR A 155 20.72 -28.11 -6.01
CA THR A 155 19.83 -27.46 -5.04
C THR A 155 18.66 -28.40 -4.73
N PRO A 156 18.46 -28.79 -3.46
CA PRO A 156 17.23 -29.44 -3.07
C PRO A 156 16.05 -28.47 -3.23
N PHE A 157 14.94 -28.95 -3.78
CA PHE A 157 13.72 -28.18 -3.90
C PHE A 157 12.63 -28.73 -2.99
N PHE A 158 11.78 -27.83 -2.50
CA PHE A 158 10.62 -28.12 -1.68
C PHE A 158 9.40 -27.47 -2.32
N ALA A 159 8.35 -28.24 -2.55
CA ALA A 159 7.22 -27.83 -3.36
C ALA A 159 5.92 -27.96 -2.58
N THR A 160 4.93 -27.17 -2.97
CA THR A 160 3.51 -27.38 -2.65
C THR A 160 2.75 -27.71 -3.93
N PRO A 161 1.66 -28.49 -3.90
CA PRO A 161 0.75 -28.57 -5.04
C PRO A 161 -0.12 -27.30 -5.15
N GLY A 162 -0.54 -26.97 -6.36
CA GLY A 162 -1.56 -25.98 -6.69
C GLY A 162 -2.80 -26.59 -7.34
N ASN A 163 -3.76 -25.77 -7.75
CA ASN A 163 -5.01 -26.29 -8.29
C ASN A 163 -4.86 -26.94 -9.67
N HIS A 164 -3.87 -26.52 -10.47
CA HIS A 164 -3.57 -27.18 -11.73
C HIS A 164 -2.89 -28.53 -11.53
N ASP A 165 -2.16 -28.75 -10.42
CA ASP A 165 -1.65 -30.09 -10.07
C ASP A 165 -2.78 -31.10 -9.81
N TYR A 166 -3.92 -30.62 -9.31
CA TYR A 166 -5.16 -31.37 -9.15
C TYR A 166 -6.08 -31.34 -10.39
N ALA A 167 -5.68 -30.68 -11.48
CA ALA A 167 -6.51 -30.41 -12.65
C ALA A 167 -7.88 -29.77 -12.33
N GLY A 168 -7.99 -29.04 -11.21
CA GLY A 168 -9.25 -28.51 -10.70
C GLY A 168 -10.29 -29.57 -10.31
N ASN A 169 -9.89 -30.84 -10.16
CA ASN A 169 -10.79 -31.97 -9.97
C ASN A 169 -10.98 -32.29 -8.47
N GLY A 170 -12.24 -32.29 -8.01
CA GLY A 170 -12.59 -32.56 -6.62
C GLY A 170 -12.20 -33.97 -6.11
N ASP A 171 -12.26 -34.99 -6.96
CA ASP A 171 -11.87 -36.35 -6.58
C ASP A 171 -10.36 -36.45 -6.37
N LEU A 172 -9.58 -35.80 -7.25
CA LEU A 172 -8.11 -35.77 -7.15
C LEU A 172 -7.64 -35.01 -5.90
N ARG A 173 -8.35 -33.96 -5.49
CA ARG A 173 -8.11 -33.24 -4.23
C ARG A 173 -8.30 -34.10 -2.98
N MET A 174 -9.12 -35.15 -3.07
CA MET A 174 -9.44 -36.04 -1.95
C MET A 174 -8.54 -37.27 -1.92
N ASN A 175 -8.35 -37.92 -3.08
CA ASN A 175 -7.61 -39.19 -3.17
C ASN A 175 -6.10 -39.02 -3.41
N LEU A 176 -5.64 -37.80 -3.72
CA LEU A 176 -4.24 -37.42 -3.93
C LEU A 176 -3.54 -38.21 -5.06
N ASN A 177 -4.30 -38.81 -5.97
CA ASN A 177 -3.75 -39.58 -7.08
C ASN A 177 -3.33 -38.67 -8.23
N ILE A 178 -2.29 -37.87 -8.01
CA ILE A 178 -1.75 -36.90 -8.96
C ILE A 178 -0.25 -37.11 -9.19
N PRO A 179 0.29 -36.80 -10.39
CA PRO A 179 1.71 -36.98 -10.70
C PRO A 179 2.69 -36.22 -9.78
N TYR A 180 2.26 -35.12 -9.17
CA TYR A 180 3.05 -34.35 -8.21
C TYR A 180 3.72 -35.23 -7.14
N TYR A 181 2.98 -36.14 -6.50
CA TYR A 181 3.52 -37.04 -5.46
C TYR A 181 4.46 -38.12 -6.01
N GLY A 182 4.52 -38.29 -7.34
CA GLY A 182 5.48 -39.16 -8.00
C GLY A 182 6.82 -38.49 -8.33
N VAL A 183 6.91 -37.16 -8.23
CA VAL A 183 8.11 -36.39 -8.65
C VAL A 183 8.78 -35.62 -7.51
N VAL A 184 8.16 -35.58 -6.32
CA VAL A 184 8.71 -34.95 -5.11
C VAL A 184 8.98 -35.99 -4.03
N SER A 185 9.86 -35.68 -3.07
CA SER A 185 10.07 -36.49 -1.85
C SER A 185 10.22 -35.54 -0.67
N HIS A 186 9.19 -35.40 0.16
CA HIS A 186 9.16 -34.42 1.26
C HIS A 186 9.27 -35.09 2.64
N PRO A 187 9.76 -34.39 3.68
CA PRO A 187 10.02 -34.97 5.01
C PRO A 187 8.75 -35.22 5.82
N THR A 188 8.01 -36.28 5.49
CA THR A 188 6.74 -36.65 6.13
C THR A 188 6.89 -37.09 7.60
N LYS A 189 8.08 -37.52 8.02
CA LYS A 189 8.37 -37.99 9.39
C LYS A 189 9.28 -37.03 10.14
N ALA A 190 9.31 -35.76 9.73
CA ALA A 190 10.21 -34.73 10.25
C ALA A 190 11.70 -35.10 10.14
N GLU A 191 12.08 -35.81 9.09
CA GLU A 191 13.48 -36.22 8.82
C GLU A 191 14.44 -35.02 8.68
N ALA A 192 13.88 -33.85 8.35
CA ALA A 192 14.60 -32.60 8.22
C ALA A 192 14.24 -31.57 9.32
N GLY A 193 13.60 -32.00 10.41
CA GLY A 193 13.14 -31.13 11.51
C GLY A 193 11.66 -30.75 11.41
N GLY A 194 11.13 -30.15 12.48
CA GLY A 194 9.69 -29.87 12.66
C GLY A 194 8.92 -31.05 13.26
N VAL A 195 7.60 -31.06 13.08
CA VAL A 195 6.70 -32.09 13.59
C VAL A 195 6.25 -33.04 12.46
N PRO A 196 6.25 -34.37 12.65
CA PRO A 196 5.80 -35.32 11.63
C PRO A 196 4.36 -35.03 11.17
N SER A 197 4.16 -34.80 9.88
CA SER A 197 2.84 -34.63 9.26
C SER A 197 2.23 -35.96 8.80
N GLY A 198 3.08 -36.95 8.50
CA GLY A 198 2.69 -38.22 7.91
C GLY A 198 2.25 -38.13 6.44
N THR A 199 2.43 -37.00 5.78
CA THR A 199 1.96 -36.76 4.41
C THR A 199 2.86 -35.78 3.66
N GLU A 200 2.91 -35.88 2.34
CA GLU A 200 3.65 -34.93 1.48
C GLU A 200 2.81 -33.71 1.07
N SER A 201 1.50 -33.69 1.36
CA SER A 201 0.65 -32.53 1.05
C SER A 201 1.04 -31.31 1.89
N TYR A 202 1.35 -31.53 3.16
CA TYR A 202 1.81 -30.50 4.10
C TYR A 202 2.90 -31.07 4.99
N TYR A 203 3.95 -30.30 5.19
CA TYR A 203 5.15 -30.73 5.90
C TYR A 203 5.98 -29.53 6.31
N SER A 204 6.97 -29.76 7.15
CA SER A 204 7.89 -28.74 7.64
C SER A 204 9.33 -29.24 7.58
N PHE A 205 10.28 -28.31 7.59
CA PHE A 205 11.69 -28.65 7.73
C PHE A 205 12.50 -27.48 8.31
N ASN A 206 13.65 -27.81 8.90
CA ASN A 206 14.60 -26.86 9.43
C ASN A 206 15.84 -26.80 8.53
N TYR A 207 16.22 -25.59 8.13
CA TYR A 207 17.49 -25.32 7.48
C TYR A 207 18.31 -24.38 8.37
N GLY A 208 19.20 -24.95 9.18
CA GLY A 208 19.96 -24.18 10.17
C GLY A 208 19.02 -23.58 11.20
N ASN A 209 18.98 -22.25 11.28
CA ASN A 209 18.11 -21.49 12.19
C ASN A 209 16.79 -21.02 11.56
N ILE A 210 16.38 -21.59 10.42
CA ILE A 210 15.15 -21.24 9.71
C ILE A 210 14.23 -22.46 9.69
N HIS A 211 12.98 -22.27 10.09
CA HIS A 211 11.92 -23.26 10.00
C HIS A 211 10.99 -22.89 8.84
N PHE A 212 10.77 -23.85 7.96
CA PHE A 212 9.90 -23.74 6.79
C PHE A 212 8.67 -24.62 6.95
N VAL A 213 7.52 -24.11 6.52
CA VAL A 213 6.25 -24.84 6.52
C VAL A 213 5.62 -24.77 5.13
N SER A 214 5.30 -25.92 4.56
CA SER A 214 4.53 -26.05 3.32
C SER A 214 3.12 -26.54 3.64
N LEU A 215 2.10 -25.90 3.04
CA LEU A 215 0.70 -26.29 3.21
C LEU A 215 0.05 -26.58 1.87
N ASP A 216 -0.88 -27.52 1.86
CA ASP A 216 -1.74 -27.77 0.73
C ASP A 216 -3.00 -26.92 0.83
N SER A 217 -3.12 -25.97 -0.09
CA SER A 217 -4.26 -25.05 -0.09
C SER A 217 -5.43 -25.48 -0.97
N ASP A 218 -5.31 -26.59 -1.71
CA ASP A 218 -6.36 -27.09 -2.60
C ASP A 218 -6.94 -28.46 -2.19
N ARG A 219 -6.20 -29.24 -1.41
CA ARG A 219 -6.63 -30.57 -0.91
C ARG A 219 -7.92 -30.54 -0.10
N TYR A 220 -8.71 -31.60 -0.25
CA TYR A 220 -9.83 -31.94 0.65
C TYR A 220 -9.38 -33.01 1.64
N GLU A 221 -9.64 -32.79 2.93
CA GLU A 221 -9.30 -33.74 4.00
C GLU A 221 -10.53 -34.52 4.48
N ASP A 222 -11.74 -34.10 4.09
CA ASP A 222 -12.99 -34.74 4.43
C ASP A 222 -14.03 -34.61 3.31
N VAL A 223 -14.93 -35.58 3.20
CA VAL A 223 -15.98 -35.62 2.17
C VAL A 223 -16.91 -34.39 2.23
N SER A 224 -17.09 -33.80 3.42
CA SER A 224 -17.86 -32.57 3.60
C SER A 224 -17.22 -31.35 2.91
N ASP A 225 -15.93 -31.39 2.62
CA ASP A 225 -15.24 -30.33 1.87
C ASP A 225 -15.70 -30.28 0.40
N LEU A 226 -16.14 -31.40 -0.19
CA LEU A 226 -16.67 -31.42 -1.56
C LEU A 226 -17.94 -30.57 -1.70
N ALA A 227 -18.80 -30.59 -0.66
CA ALA A 227 -20.09 -29.90 -0.69
C ALA A 227 -20.00 -28.45 -0.19
N SER A 228 -19.09 -28.14 0.73
CA SER A 228 -19.04 -26.87 1.45
C SER A 228 -17.74 -26.08 1.28
N ASN A 229 -16.69 -26.72 0.75
CA ASN A 229 -15.33 -26.21 0.62
C ASN A 229 -14.84 -25.57 1.93
N THR A 230 -14.63 -26.38 2.97
CA THR A 230 -14.29 -25.94 4.33
C THR A 230 -12.89 -26.42 4.77
N ARG A 231 -11.91 -26.17 3.90
CA ARG A 231 -10.54 -26.76 3.93
C ARG A 231 -9.59 -26.29 5.03
N PHE A 232 -9.96 -25.31 5.84
CA PHE A 232 -9.09 -24.76 6.88
C PHE A 232 -9.79 -24.63 8.23
N LEU A 233 -10.83 -25.44 8.46
CA LEU A 233 -11.44 -25.50 9.78
C LEU A 233 -10.46 -26.06 10.81
N ASP A 234 -10.58 -25.59 12.04
CA ASP A 234 -9.76 -26.05 13.18
C ASP A 234 -9.81 -27.56 13.41
N SER A 235 -10.89 -28.23 13.00
CA SER A 235 -11.02 -29.69 13.10
C SER A 235 -10.22 -30.46 12.05
N ARG A 236 -9.68 -29.80 11.02
CA ARG A 236 -8.98 -30.46 9.91
C ARG A 236 -7.56 -30.90 10.31
N PRO A 237 -7.10 -32.09 9.88
CA PRO A 237 -5.78 -32.60 10.26
C PRO A 237 -4.62 -31.62 9.94
N GLN A 238 -4.64 -30.96 8.78
CA GLN A 238 -3.62 -29.98 8.41
C GLN A 238 -3.50 -28.83 9.42
N ILE A 239 -4.63 -28.23 9.84
CA ILE A 239 -4.63 -27.10 10.78
C ILE A 239 -4.21 -27.54 12.18
N ASN A 240 -4.65 -28.72 12.62
CA ASN A 240 -4.24 -29.27 13.91
C ASN A 240 -2.75 -29.57 13.96
N TRP A 241 -2.19 -30.17 12.90
CA TRP A 241 -0.76 -30.39 12.75
C TRP A 241 0.02 -29.06 12.72
N LEU A 242 -0.43 -28.10 11.92
CA LEU A 242 0.21 -26.79 11.78
C LEU A 242 0.35 -26.07 13.13
N LYS A 243 -0.69 -26.11 13.98
CA LYS A 243 -0.63 -25.53 15.32
C LYS A 243 0.46 -26.17 16.17
N GLN A 244 0.62 -27.49 16.09
CA GLN A 244 1.65 -28.22 16.84
C GLN A 244 3.05 -27.91 16.33
N ASP A 245 3.21 -27.87 15.01
CA ASP A 245 4.48 -27.60 14.35
C ASP A 245 4.98 -26.17 14.63
N LEU A 246 4.12 -25.18 14.42
CA LEU A 246 4.45 -23.78 14.71
C LEU A 246 4.70 -23.53 16.21
N ALA A 247 3.97 -24.20 17.10
CA ALA A 247 4.24 -24.14 18.53
C ALA A 247 5.63 -24.69 18.87
N ALA A 248 6.01 -25.83 18.26
CA ALA A 248 7.32 -26.43 18.45
C ALA A 248 8.44 -25.54 17.90
N ALA A 249 8.27 -24.99 16.70
CA ALA A 249 9.23 -24.07 16.08
C ALA A 249 9.42 -22.80 16.91
N GLN A 250 8.32 -22.19 17.38
CA GLN A 250 8.36 -20.98 18.19
C GLN A 250 9.06 -21.22 19.55
N ALA A 251 8.82 -22.38 20.17
CA ALA A 251 9.43 -22.78 21.43
C ALA A 251 10.92 -23.14 21.31
N ASN A 252 11.39 -23.55 20.12
CA ASN A 252 12.76 -24.02 19.92
C ASN A 252 13.78 -22.85 19.85
N PRO A 253 14.67 -22.66 20.85
CA PRO A 253 15.60 -21.52 20.89
C PRO A 253 16.54 -21.44 19.67
N ASN A 254 16.76 -22.56 18.96
CA ASN A 254 17.61 -22.63 17.78
C ASN A 254 16.94 -22.09 16.51
N ILE A 255 15.60 -21.98 16.49
CA ILE A 255 14.86 -21.46 15.35
C ILE A 255 14.66 -19.95 15.51
N LYS A 256 15.22 -19.19 14.56
CA LYS A 256 15.08 -17.73 14.51
C LYS A 256 13.98 -17.31 13.55
N TRP A 257 13.89 -17.92 12.39
CA TRP A 257 12.96 -17.54 11.32
C TRP A 257 11.88 -18.60 11.14
N ILE A 258 10.64 -18.18 10.93
CA ILE A 258 9.52 -19.06 10.56
C ILE A 258 8.93 -18.53 9.25
N ILE A 259 9.03 -19.34 8.19
CA ILE A 259 8.59 -18.99 6.84
C ILE A 259 7.58 -20.04 6.37
N ALA A 260 6.41 -19.61 5.94
CA ALA A 260 5.38 -20.49 5.42
C ALA A 260 5.13 -20.24 3.93
N TYR A 261 4.74 -21.28 3.19
CA TYR A 261 4.37 -21.14 1.79
C TYR A 261 3.34 -22.19 1.36
N TRP A 262 2.48 -21.81 0.41
CA TRP A 262 1.45 -22.65 -0.19
C TRP A 262 0.98 -22.02 -1.51
N HIS A 263 -0.07 -22.53 -2.15
CA HIS A 263 -0.50 -22.03 -3.46
C HIS A 263 -1.46 -20.82 -3.42
N HIS A 264 -2.66 -20.95 -2.85
CA HIS A 264 -3.71 -19.91 -2.91
C HIS A 264 -3.47 -18.72 -1.95
N PRO A 265 -3.26 -17.48 -2.44
CA PRO A 265 -2.94 -16.32 -1.60
C PRO A 265 -4.14 -15.79 -0.81
N PRO A 266 -3.96 -15.36 0.46
CA PRO A 266 -5.05 -14.80 1.27
C PRO A 266 -5.48 -13.39 0.85
N TYR A 267 -4.58 -12.66 0.20
CA TYR A 267 -4.82 -11.31 -0.30
C TYR A 267 -4.34 -11.27 -1.74
N THR A 268 -5.25 -10.97 -2.67
CA THR A 268 -4.89 -10.63 -4.06
C THR A 268 -6.12 -10.10 -4.79
N LYS A 269 -5.88 -9.24 -5.79
CA LYS A 269 -6.91 -8.82 -6.76
C LYS A 269 -6.41 -8.99 -8.21
N GLY A 270 -5.42 -9.88 -8.39
CA GLY A 270 -4.67 -10.09 -9.62
C GLY A 270 -5.51 -10.81 -10.67
N THR A 271 -5.07 -11.99 -11.12
CA THR A 271 -5.93 -12.87 -11.93
C THR A 271 -7.07 -13.48 -11.11
N HIS A 272 -6.99 -13.37 -9.79
CA HIS A 272 -7.93 -13.90 -8.81
C HIS A 272 -8.34 -12.80 -7.83
N ASP A 273 -9.56 -12.87 -7.34
CA ASP A 273 -10.10 -11.91 -6.39
C ASP A 273 -10.31 -12.61 -5.05
N SER A 274 -9.44 -12.31 -4.07
CA SER A 274 -9.49 -12.97 -2.76
C SER A 274 -10.76 -12.70 -1.95
N ASP A 275 -11.58 -11.70 -2.31
CA ASP A 275 -12.87 -11.39 -1.65
C ASP A 275 -14.02 -12.22 -2.22
N THR A 276 -13.99 -12.54 -3.52
CA THR A 276 -15.05 -13.34 -4.16
C THR A 276 -14.69 -14.81 -4.31
N ASP A 277 -13.40 -15.13 -4.45
CA ASP A 277 -12.91 -16.50 -4.51
C ASP A 277 -12.92 -17.10 -3.12
N LYS A 278 -13.95 -17.91 -2.85
CA LYS A 278 -14.18 -18.56 -1.55
C LYS A 278 -12.91 -19.23 -1.00
N GLN A 279 -12.12 -19.85 -1.86
CA GLN A 279 -10.91 -20.58 -1.49
C GLN A 279 -9.87 -19.67 -0.81
N LEU A 280 -9.56 -18.54 -1.44
CA LEU A 280 -8.61 -17.54 -0.95
C LEU A 280 -9.18 -16.85 0.29
N ARG A 281 -10.49 -16.59 0.30
CA ARG A 281 -11.20 -16.02 1.45
C ARG A 281 -11.13 -16.95 2.68
N ASP A 282 -11.27 -18.25 2.50
CA ASP A 282 -11.17 -19.22 3.60
C ASP A 282 -9.75 -19.36 4.15
N VAL A 283 -8.73 -19.27 3.29
CA VAL A 283 -7.32 -19.14 3.74
C VAL A 283 -7.23 -17.92 4.67
N ARG A 284 -7.69 -16.75 4.20
CA ARG A 284 -7.64 -15.51 4.97
C ARG A 284 -8.38 -15.57 6.30
N MET A 285 -9.58 -16.15 6.34
CA MET A 285 -10.40 -16.17 7.55
C MET A 285 -9.94 -17.21 8.58
N ASN A 286 -9.45 -18.37 8.14
CA ASN A 286 -9.25 -19.51 9.04
C ASN A 286 -7.77 -19.87 9.25
N LEU A 287 -6.90 -19.65 8.26
CA LEU A 287 -5.48 -19.99 8.39
C LEU A 287 -4.68 -18.84 9.02
N LEU A 288 -4.93 -17.59 8.61
CA LEU A 288 -4.15 -16.44 9.08
C LEU A 288 -4.17 -16.24 10.60
N PRO A 289 -5.30 -16.40 11.32
CA PRO A 289 -5.30 -16.33 12.78
C PRO A 289 -4.30 -17.28 13.44
N VAL A 290 -4.11 -18.48 12.87
CA VAL A 290 -3.14 -19.47 13.34
C VAL A 290 -1.72 -18.98 13.11
N LEU A 291 -1.41 -18.48 11.91
CA LEU A 291 -0.08 -17.96 11.58
C LEU A 291 0.31 -16.76 12.45
N GLU A 292 -0.66 -15.88 12.72
CA GLU A 292 -0.48 -14.72 13.58
C GLU A 292 -0.22 -15.13 15.04
N GLN A 293 -0.91 -16.15 15.55
CA GLN A 293 -0.69 -16.66 16.91
C GLN A 293 0.78 -17.08 17.13
N TYR A 294 1.41 -17.67 16.11
CA TYR A 294 2.80 -18.15 16.19
C TYR A 294 3.83 -17.21 15.57
N LYS A 295 3.43 -15.99 15.18
CA LYS A 295 4.31 -14.91 14.70
C LYS A 295 5.15 -15.27 13.47
N VAL A 296 4.56 -15.97 12.51
CA VAL A 296 5.19 -16.28 11.21
C VAL A 296 5.77 -15.00 10.58
N ASP A 297 6.97 -15.08 10.00
CA ASP A 297 7.69 -13.91 9.49
C ASP A 297 7.29 -13.56 8.07
N LEU A 298 7.24 -14.57 7.20
CA LEU A 298 7.00 -14.42 5.78
C LEU A 298 6.09 -15.55 5.30
N VAL A 299 5.09 -15.17 4.51
CA VAL A 299 4.20 -16.07 3.77
C VAL A 299 4.38 -15.83 2.28
N MET A 300 4.54 -16.90 1.51
CA MET A 300 4.66 -16.83 0.05
C MET A 300 3.63 -17.73 -0.63
N CYS A 301 2.97 -17.19 -1.65
CA CYS A 301 1.91 -17.85 -2.39
C CYS A 301 2.09 -17.68 -3.91
N GLY A 302 1.43 -18.54 -4.69
CA GLY A 302 1.33 -18.46 -6.15
C GLY A 302 -0.07 -18.03 -6.60
N HIS A 303 -0.63 -18.78 -7.56
CA HIS A 303 -2.02 -18.80 -8.04
C HIS A 303 -2.50 -17.55 -8.76
N SER A 304 -2.34 -16.38 -8.14
CA SER A 304 -2.58 -15.12 -8.84
C SER A 304 -1.34 -14.79 -9.66
N HIS A 305 -1.49 -14.70 -10.98
CA HIS A 305 -0.37 -14.60 -11.92
C HIS A 305 0.22 -13.17 -12.02
N VAL A 306 0.41 -12.56 -10.87
CA VAL A 306 0.90 -11.21 -10.61
C VAL A 306 1.92 -11.28 -9.47
N TYR A 307 2.71 -10.22 -9.30
CA TYR A 307 3.50 -10.07 -8.06
C TYR A 307 2.81 -9.07 -7.16
N GLU A 308 2.58 -9.44 -5.91
CA GLU A 308 2.08 -8.54 -4.88
C GLU A 308 2.78 -8.78 -3.56
N ARG A 309 2.97 -7.73 -2.76
CA ARG A 309 3.55 -7.82 -1.43
C ARG A 309 2.85 -6.86 -0.48
N SER A 310 2.51 -7.35 0.70
CA SER A 310 1.99 -6.54 1.79
C SER A 310 3.07 -5.84 2.61
N ARG A 311 2.65 -4.96 3.53
CA ARG A 311 3.46 -4.63 4.71
C ARG A 311 3.32 -5.75 5.74
N LEU A 312 3.89 -5.56 6.93
CA LEU A 312 3.55 -6.40 8.08
C LEU A 312 2.06 -6.22 8.43
N ILE A 313 1.25 -7.24 8.17
CA ILE A 313 -0.19 -7.25 8.48
C ILE A 313 -0.45 -8.08 9.74
N LYS A 314 -1.39 -7.61 10.56
CA LYS A 314 -2.02 -8.40 11.63
C LYS A 314 -3.51 -8.07 11.76
N GLY A 315 -4.32 -9.05 12.13
CA GLY A 315 -5.71 -8.86 12.52
C GLY A 315 -6.67 -8.48 11.37
N HIS A 316 -6.28 -8.69 10.11
CA HIS A 316 -7.14 -8.39 8.96
C HIS A 316 -7.68 -9.67 8.31
N TYR A 317 -8.93 -10.01 8.58
CA TYR A 317 -9.57 -11.21 8.00
C TYR A 317 -10.78 -10.90 7.11
N GLY A 318 -11.18 -9.63 7.04
CA GLY A 318 -12.28 -9.16 6.22
C GLY A 318 -11.88 -8.89 4.77
N ASP A 319 -12.86 -8.48 3.97
CA ASP A 319 -12.69 -8.17 2.55
C ASP A 319 -11.83 -6.90 2.33
N ALA A 320 -11.27 -6.71 1.14
CA ALA A 320 -10.30 -5.64 0.86
C ALA A 320 -10.72 -4.24 1.35
N PRO A 321 -11.98 -3.77 1.18
CA PRO A 321 -12.40 -2.45 1.65
C PRO A 321 -12.37 -2.26 3.18
N THR A 322 -12.35 -3.36 3.94
CA THR A 322 -12.29 -3.32 5.40
C THR A 322 -10.86 -3.13 5.94
N PHE A 323 -9.86 -3.19 5.05
CA PHE A 323 -8.47 -2.95 5.44
C PHE A 323 -8.23 -1.48 5.80
N ASP A 324 -8.05 -1.22 7.09
CA ASP A 324 -7.49 0.04 7.61
C ASP A 324 -5.98 -0.12 7.88
N PRO A 325 -5.09 0.61 7.17
CA PRO A 325 -3.65 0.55 7.40
C PRO A 325 -3.23 1.02 8.81
N ASN A 326 -4.05 1.79 9.53
CA ASN A 326 -3.73 2.20 10.91
C ASN A 326 -4.04 1.11 11.95
N VAL A 327 -4.95 0.19 11.61
CA VAL A 327 -5.36 -0.94 12.47
C VAL A 327 -4.54 -2.18 12.14
N HIS A 328 -4.41 -2.46 10.84
CA HIS A 328 -3.92 -3.75 10.36
C HIS A 328 -2.43 -3.76 10.03
N ASN A 329 -1.82 -2.61 9.70
CA ASN A 329 -0.36 -2.53 9.69
C ASN A 329 0.14 -2.22 11.09
N VAL A 330 1.35 -2.69 11.40
CA VAL A 330 1.98 -2.37 12.69
C VAL A 330 2.25 -0.88 12.80
N ALA A 331 1.54 -0.22 13.71
CA ALA A 331 1.60 1.23 13.93
C ALA A 331 2.86 1.73 14.67
N GLU A 332 3.80 0.84 15.00
CA GLU A 332 4.97 1.16 15.82
C GLU A 332 6.27 1.26 15.00
N GLY A 333 7.05 2.32 15.28
CA GLY A 333 8.42 2.48 14.80
C GLY A 333 8.59 2.57 13.29
N SER A 334 9.67 1.95 12.78
CA SER A 334 9.95 1.87 11.35
C SER A 334 8.86 1.13 10.57
N ASN A 335 8.25 0.11 11.19
CA ASN A 335 7.18 -0.68 10.59
C ASN A 335 5.96 0.16 10.22
N ALA A 336 5.65 1.21 11.00
CA ALA A 336 4.50 2.09 10.77
C ALA A 336 4.63 2.93 9.50
N ARG A 337 5.85 3.36 9.19
CA ARG A 337 6.11 4.31 8.10
C ARG A 337 6.65 3.62 6.86
N SER A 338 7.52 2.63 7.02
CA SER A 338 8.30 2.07 5.93
C SER A 338 7.57 1.10 5.00
N ASN A 339 7.92 1.17 3.71
CA ASN A 339 7.57 0.18 2.68
C ASN A 339 8.47 -1.08 2.67
N GLY A 340 9.49 -1.15 3.53
CA GLY A 340 10.39 -2.30 3.67
C GLY A 340 11.58 -2.35 2.71
N ARG A 341 11.67 -1.46 1.71
CA ARG A 341 12.61 -1.60 0.58
C ARG A 341 14.08 -1.63 0.97
N PHE A 342 14.47 -0.87 2.00
CA PHE A 342 15.84 -0.83 2.50
C PHE A 342 16.90 -0.57 1.43
N ASP A 343 16.66 0.45 0.62
CA ASP A 343 17.48 0.79 -0.56
C ASP A 343 17.90 2.26 -0.64
N GLY A 344 17.59 3.03 0.39
CA GLY A 344 17.93 4.45 0.48
C GLY A 344 16.95 5.39 -0.20
N SER A 345 15.90 4.87 -0.86
CA SER A 345 14.79 5.70 -1.35
C SER A 345 13.96 6.28 -0.18
N PRO A 346 13.20 7.37 -0.38
CA PRO A 346 12.28 7.88 0.64
C PRO A 346 11.38 6.78 1.20
N ASN A 347 11.23 6.74 2.53
CA ASN A 347 10.35 5.79 3.21
C ASN A 347 10.73 4.30 3.08
N SER A 348 11.99 4.01 2.77
CA SER A 348 12.51 2.65 2.56
C SER A 348 13.31 2.09 3.75
N CYS A 349 12.84 2.19 4.98
CA CYS A 349 13.45 1.37 6.05
C CYS A 349 13.23 -0.14 5.83
N TYR A 350 13.83 -0.96 6.68
CA TYR A 350 13.45 -2.37 6.82
C TYR A 350 12.27 -2.54 7.78
N TYR A 351 11.64 -3.71 7.71
CA TYR A 351 10.72 -4.19 8.73
C TYR A 351 11.50 -4.78 9.91
N PHE A 352 11.08 -4.49 11.13
CA PHE A 352 11.65 -5.04 12.35
C PHE A 352 10.71 -6.05 13.00
N LYS A 353 11.25 -7.18 13.44
CA LYS A 353 10.55 -8.18 14.26
C LYS A 353 11.42 -8.59 15.45
N SER A 354 10.80 -8.91 16.58
CA SER A 354 11.49 -9.52 17.72
C SER A 354 10.82 -10.82 18.12
N ARG A 355 11.61 -11.88 18.22
CA ARG A 355 11.15 -13.17 18.73
C ARG A 355 10.69 -13.06 20.18
N SER A 356 11.39 -12.26 20.97
CA SER A 356 11.12 -12.07 22.40
C SER A 356 10.00 -11.08 22.68
N SER A 357 9.47 -10.39 21.65
CA SER A 357 8.38 -9.44 21.84
C SER A 357 7.18 -10.09 22.51
N ALA A 358 6.51 -9.37 23.40
CA ALA A 358 5.22 -9.81 23.92
C ALA A 358 4.09 -9.59 22.90
N THR A 359 4.27 -8.66 21.97
CA THR A 359 3.27 -8.32 20.94
C THR A 359 3.60 -9.04 19.63
N ASN A 360 2.58 -9.31 18.81
CA ASN A 360 2.79 -9.77 17.43
C ASN A 360 2.96 -8.54 16.52
N GLU A 361 4.08 -8.52 15.81
CA GLU A 361 4.45 -7.50 14.83
C GLU A 361 3.95 -7.83 13.41
N GLY A 362 3.10 -8.84 13.25
CA GLY A 362 2.48 -9.18 11.97
C GLY A 362 3.37 -9.98 11.03
N THR A 363 2.84 -10.26 9.84
CA THR A 363 3.43 -11.15 8.82
C THR A 363 3.48 -10.42 7.49
N ILE A 364 4.53 -10.64 6.70
CA ILE A 364 4.56 -10.20 5.30
C ILE A 364 3.94 -11.29 4.43
N TYR A 365 2.99 -10.94 3.60
CA TYR A 365 2.37 -11.82 2.60
C TYR A 365 2.86 -11.42 1.21
N VAL A 366 3.32 -12.41 0.45
CA VAL A 366 3.79 -12.23 -0.93
C VAL A 366 3.04 -13.17 -1.86
N VAL A 367 2.49 -12.60 -2.93
CA VAL A 367 2.01 -13.33 -4.11
C VAL A 367 3.13 -13.28 -5.14
N ASN A 368 3.59 -14.44 -5.57
CA ASN A 368 4.70 -14.64 -6.51
C ASN A 368 4.32 -15.69 -7.57
N GLY A 369 3.14 -15.51 -8.19
CA GLY A 369 2.63 -16.40 -9.23
C GLY A 369 3.12 -16.04 -10.63
N THR A 370 4.32 -15.49 -10.75
CA THR A 370 4.84 -14.95 -12.03
C THR A 370 5.87 -15.86 -12.70
N GLY A 371 5.99 -17.12 -12.27
CA GLY A 371 7.08 -18.03 -12.66
C GLY A 371 7.06 -18.45 -14.14
N GLY A 372 5.90 -18.48 -14.79
CA GLY A 372 5.79 -18.78 -16.22
C GLY A 372 4.40 -18.56 -16.83
N ALA A 373 3.32 -18.89 -16.13
CA ALA A 373 1.96 -18.86 -16.65
C ALA A 373 1.43 -17.43 -16.86
N PRO A 374 0.91 -17.06 -18.05
CA PRO A 374 0.41 -15.70 -18.40
C PRO A 374 -0.66 -15.23 -17.41
N GLY A 375 -0.61 -13.93 -17.05
CA GLY A 375 -1.54 -13.32 -16.11
C GLY A 375 -1.94 -11.91 -16.50
N TRP A 376 -3.00 -11.40 -15.90
CA TRP A 376 -3.46 -10.00 -15.97
C TRP A 376 -4.28 -9.69 -14.72
N HIS A 377 -4.27 -8.44 -14.27
CA HIS A 377 -5.15 -8.03 -13.17
C HIS A 377 -6.62 -7.89 -13.64
N ILE A 378 -7.57 -8.14 -12.74
CA ILE A 378 -9.00 -7.97 -13.01
C ILE A 378 -9.33 -6.47 -13.20
N THR A 379 -9.96 -6.14 -14.33
CA THR A 379 -10.28 -4.74 -14.72
C THR A 379 -11.77 -4.40 -14.71
N SER A 380 -12.66 -5.35 -14.40
CA SER A 380 -14.12 -5.17 -14.45
C SER A 380 -14.81 -5.63 -13.17
N GLY A 381 -15.99 -5.09 -12.89
CA GLY A 381 -16.76 -5.36 -11.67
C GLY A 381 -16.44 -4.39 -10.52
N THR A 382 -16.65 -4.85 -9.28
CA THR A 382 -16.29 -4.12 -8.03
C THR A 382 -14.84 -4.36 -7.60
N ALA A 383 -14.04 -5.04 -8.41
CA ALA A 383 -12.68 -5.42 -8.08
C ALA A 383 -11.75 -4.19 -8.08
N GLN A 384 -11.36 -3.76 -6.88
CA GLN A 384 -10.32 -2.76 -6.68
C GLN A 384 -8.95 -3.45 -6.81
N TRP A 385 -8.18 -3.14 -7.86
CA TRP A 385 -6.78 -3.55 -7.99
C TRP A 385 -5.86 -2.36 -7.66
N PRO A 386 -4.79 -2.57 -6.87
CA PRO A 386 -4.46 -3.78 -6.12
C PRO A 386 -5.35 -4.01 -4.91
N HIS A 387 -5.24 -5.20 -4.28
CA HIS A 387 -5.89 -5.45 -2.99
C HIS A 387 -5.40 -4.43 -1.95
N ASN A 388 -6.29 -3.82 -1.15
CA ASN A 388 -5.95 -2.71 -0.23
C ASN A 388 -4.84 -3.03 0.78
N ALA A 389 -4.68 -4.33 1.10
CA ALA A 389 -3.65 -4.83 2.00
C ALA A 389 -2.24 -4.91 1.35
N MET A 390 -2.13 -4.79 0.02
CA MET A 390 -0.87 -4.87 -0.72
C MET A 390 -0.22 -3.50 -0.86
N GLU A 391 1.05 -3.43 -0.45
CA GLU A 391 1.89 -2.23 -0.55
C GLU A 391 2.49 -2.08 -1.95
N VAL A 392 2.88 -3.20 -2.54
CA VAL A 392 3.47 -3.27 -3.87
C VAL A 392 2.68 -4.28 -4.68
N SER A 393 2.26 -3.89 -5.88
CA SER A 393 1.64 -4.79 -6.84
C SER A 393 2.13 -4.46 -8.24
N TYR A 394 2.61 -5.47 -8.95
CA TYR A 394 3.10 -5.38 -10.31
C TYR A 394 2.32 -6.35 -11.21
N ASP A 395 1.67 -5.77 -12.22
CA ASP A 395 1.08 -6.53 -13.31
C ASP A 395 2.18 -6.97 -14.28
N ASN A 396 2.85 -8.06 -13.92
CA ASN A 396 3.95 -8.64 -14.69
C ASN A 396 3.46 -9.59 -15.80
N ALA A 397 2.27 -9.33 -16.36
CA ALA A 397 1.61 -10.10 -17.40
C ALA A 397 2.55 -10.61 -18.50
N ASN A 398 3.42 -9.72 -18.99
CA ASN A 398 4.28 -9.97 -20.14
C ASN A 398 5.71 -10.38 -19.77
N LEU A 399 6.20 -9.99 -18.58
CA LEU A 399 7.60 -10.21 -18.18
C LEU A 399 7.78 -11.49 -17.37
N GLY A 400 6.84 -11.77 -16.46
CA GLY A 400 7.07 -12.77 -15.41
C GLY A 400 8.16 -12.34 -14.43
N GLY A 401 8.46 -13.22 -13.48
CA GLY A 401 9.59 -13.07 -12.60
C GLY A 401 9.59 -14.10 -11.49
N SER A 402 10.61 -14.03 -10.65
CA SER A 402 10.76 -14.92 -9.49
C SER A 402 11.48 -14.19 -8.36
N MET A 403 11.45 -14.76 -7.16
CA MET A 403 12.04 -14.17 -5.97
C MET A 403 13.38 -14.80 -5.62
N TYR A 404 14.37 -13.95 -5.35
CA TYR A 404 15.58 -14.31 -4.61
C TYR A 404 15.42 -13.90 -3.16
N ILE A 405 15.69 -14.80 -2.23
CA ILE A 405 15.68 -14.53 -0.79
C ILE A 405 17.03 -14.92 -0.20
N GLU A 406 17.58 -14.03 0.62
CA GLU A 406 18.83 -14.24 1.34
C GLU A 406 18.59 -14.01 2.82
N ILE A 407 18.96 -15.01 3.64
CA ILE A 407 18.83 -14.94 5.09
C ILE A 407 20.21 -15.14 5.71
N GLU A 408 20.65 -14.21 6.53
CA GLU A 408 21.92 -14.26 7.22
C GLU A 408 21.76 -13.73 8.66
N GLY A 409 21.89 -14.62 9.63
CA GLY A 409 21.70 -14.28 11.04
C GLY A 409 20.30 -13.69 11.29
N GLY A 410 20.26 -12.43 11.74
CA GLY A 410 19.04 -11.67 11.98
C GLY A 410 18.54 -10.86 10.78
N LYS A 411 19.04 -11.06 9.56
CA LYS A 411 18.60 -10.31 8.38
C LYS A 411 18.03 -11.23 7.31
N LEU A 412 16.84 -10.90 6.81
CA LEU A 412 16.24 -11.47 5.61
C LEU A 412 16.11 -10.36 4.58
N THR A 413 16.66 -10.55 3.39
CA THR A 413 16.47 -9.66 2.23
C THR A 413 15.85 -10.45 1.10
N SER A 414 14.81 -9.90 0.48
CA SER A 414 14.11 -10.50 -0.64
C SER A 414 14.09 -9.54 -1.83
N LYS A 415 14.15 -10.08 -3.04
CA LYS A 415 14.13 -9.35 -4.31
C LYS A 415 13.25 -10.05 -5.33
N MET A 416 12.32 -9.32 -5.93
CA MET A 416 11.57 -9.75 -7.11
C MET A 416 12.36 -9.39 -8.35
N ILE A 417 12.81 -10.41 -9.09
CA ILE A 417 13.57 -10.28 -10.33
C ILE A 417 12.62 -10.58 -11.49
N ALA A 418 12.31 -9.57 -12.30
CA ALA A 418 11.47 -9.71 -13.47
C ALA A 418 12.22 -10.42 -14.62
N GLY A 419 11.46 -10.95 -15.60
CA GLY A 419 12.04 -11.68 -16.74
C GLY A 419 13.00 -10.88 -17.63
N ASP A 420 13.03 -9.55 -17.52
CA ASP A 420 14.02 -8.68 -18.19
C ASP A 420 15.31 -8.46 -17.36
N GLY A 421 15.37 -9.00 -16.15
CA GLY A 421 16.49 -8.85 -15.21
C GLY A 421 16.37 -7.66 -14.26
N SER A 422 15.32 -6.82 -14.38
CA SER A 422 15.10 -5.71 -13.46
C SER A 422 14.65 -6.19 -12.07
N ILE A 423 15.10 -5.50 -11.02
CA ILE A 423 14.59 -5.70 -9.66
C ILE A 423 13.36 -4.79 -9.51
N GLN A 424 12.16 -5.38 -9.57
CA GLN A 424 10.89 -4.64 -9.49
C GLN A 424 10.56 -4.26 -8.04
N ASP A 425 10.84 -5.17 -7.11
CA ASP A 425 10.66 -4.95 -5.69
C ASP A 425 11.82 -5.56 -4.91
N GLN A 426 12.06 -5.00 -3.74
CA GLN A 426 12.93 -5.59 -2.74
C GLN A 426 12.40 -5.23 -1.37
N PHE A 427 12.65 -6.07 -0.38
CA PHE A 427 12.38 -5.71 1.01
C PHE A 427 13.33 -6.41 1.96
N THR A 428 13.49 -5.84 3.15
CA THR A 428 14.31 -6.42 4.21
C THR A 428 13.52 -6.53 5.51
N ILE A 429 13.65 -7.67 6.19
CA ILE A 429 13.25 -7.86 7.59
C ILE A 429 14.53 -8.00 8.42
N ILE A 430 14.62 -7.26 9.51
CA ILE A 430 15.61 -7.47 10.56
C ILE A 430 14.90 -8.07 11.77
N LYS A 431 15.35 -9.25 12.19
CA LYS A 431 14.81 -10.00 13.32
C LYS A 431 15.84 -10.15 14.43
N ASP A 432 15.46 -9.78 15.64
CA ASP A 432 16.34 -9.74 16.82
C ASP A 432 17.68 -9.10 16.46
N ALA A 433 17.64 -7.87 15.92
CA ALA A 433 18.82 -7.11 15.53
C ALA A 433 19.83 -7.11 16.70
N ASP A 434 21.13 -7.20 16.39
CA ASP A 434 22.19 -6.93 17.36
C ASP A 434 22.01 -5.49 17.84
N SER A 435 21.38 -5.34 19.00
CA SER A 435 21.23 -4.03 19.55
C SER A 435 22.57 -3.54 20.04
N PHE A 436 23.02 -2.40 19.55
CA PHE A 436 24.18 -1.74 20.12
C PHE A 436 23.72 -0.69 21.14
N ALA A 437 24.51 -0.56 22.20
CA ALA A 437 24.25 0.38 23.27
C ALA A 437 24.52 1.81 22.78
N VAL A 438 23.51 2.67 22.86
CA VAL A 438 23.62 4.10 22.58
C VAL A 438 23.17 4.90 23.80
N PRO A 439 23.94 5.93 24.20
CA PRO A 439 23.52 6.86 25.24
C PRO A 439 22.26 7.63 24.79
N ALA A 440 21.25 7.67 25.63
CA ALA A 440 20.09 8.54 25.49
C ALA A 440 20.35 9.91 26.13
N THR A 441 19.55 10.91 25.77
CA THR A 441 19.68 12.30 26.24
C THR A 441 19.44 12.47 27.75
N ASP A 442 18.92 11.45 28.42
CA ASP A 442 18.73 11.39 29.87
C ASP A 442 19.89 10.71 30.64
N GLY A 443 20.98 10.36 29.94
CA GLY A 443 22.14 9.68 30.53
C GLY A 443 21.97 8.18 30.72
N THR A 444 20.86 7.59 30.29
CA THR A 444 20.66 6.13 30.27
C THR A 444 21.30 5.52 29.04
N THR A 445 21.77 4.27 29.14
CA THR A 445 22.22 3.49 27.98
C THR A 445 21.02 2.72 27.44
N ARG A 446 20.65 2.99 26.18
CA ARG A 446 19.52 2.34 25.51
C ARG A 446 20.00 1.48 24.35
N SER A 447 19.24 0.44 24.06
CA SER A 447 19.50 -0.54 23.01
C SER A 447 18.91 -0.01 21.70
N ALA A 448 19.76 0.33 20.71
CA ALA A 448 19.32 0.80 19.38
C ALA A 448 19.15 -0.37 18.41
N THR A 449 18.04 -0.37 17.67
CA THR A 449 17.65 -1.51 16.81
C THR A 449 17.20 -1.14 15.39
N CYS A 450 17.29 0.13 14.94
CA CYS A 450 16.71 0.54 13.64
C CYS A 450 17.58 1.45 12.76
N GLU A 451 17.73 1.17 11.45
CA GLU A 451 18.31 2.10 10.44
C GLU A 451 17.18 2.59 9.51
N CYS A 452 16.86 3.89 9.54
CA CYS A 452 15.75 4.47 8.77
C CYS A 452 16.14 5.80 8.11
N THR A 453 16.07 5.90 6.77
CA THR A 453 16.17 7.18 6.06
C THR A 453 14.79 7.81 5.91
N ASP A 454 14.53 8.90 6.63
CA ASP A 454 13.33 9.70 6.39
C ASP A 454 13.53 10.58 5.14
N GLY A 455 12.50 10.62 4.31
CA GLY A 455 12.57 11.06 2.91
C GLY A 455 12.53 12.57 2.66
N ALA A 456 12.90 13.43 3.60
CA ALA A 456 12.95 14.88 3.34
C ALA A 456 14.34 15.52 3.54
N ASP A 457 15.19 14.96 4.41
CA ASP A 457 16.51 15.55 4.73
C ASP A 457 17.71 14.60 4.50
N GLY A 458 17.48 13.37 4.05
CA GLY A 458 18.53 12.40 3.72
C GLY A 458 19.26 11.81 4.95
N ARG A 459 18.67 11.92 6.14
CA ARG A 459 19.27 11.44 7.40
C ARG A 459 18.75 10.07 7.82
N THR A 460 19.67 9.25 8.32
CA THR A 460 19.41 7.90 8.86
C THR A 460 19.20 7.96 10.38
N TYR A 461 18.07 7.56 10.94
CA TYR A 461 17.77 7.59 12.38
C TYR A 461 17.84 6.20 13.02
N TYR A 462 18.32 6.12 14.28
CA TYR A 462 18.11 4.96 15.17
C TYR A 462 17.08 5.30 16.26
N THR A 463 16.35 4.30 16.70
CA THR A 463 15.34 4.39 17.77
C THR A 463 15.59 3.32 18.83
N ASP A 464 15.20 3.57 20.07
CA ASP A 464 15.18 2.56 21.13
C ASP A 464 13.90 1.69 21.07
N GLY A 465 13.80 0.69 21.96
CA GLY A 465 12.61 -0.16 22.10
C GLY A 465 11.32 0.56 22.54
N GLY A 466 11.40 1.86 22.89
CA GLY A 466 10.26 2.74 23.17
C GLY A 466 10.03 3.79 22.06
N LEU A 467 10.68 3.63 20.90
CA LEU A 467 10.56 4.49 19.72
C LEU A 467 11.08 5.92 19.89
N ASN A 468 11.88 6.20 20.92
CA ASN A 468 12.53 7.50 21.07
C ASN A 468 13.66 7.62 20.05
N LYS A 469 13.71 8.75 19.33
CA LYS A 469 14.80 9.02 18.36
C LYS A 469 16.14 9.17 19.09
N LEU A 470 17.15 8.50 18.58
CA LEU A 470 18.58 8.58 18.96
C LEU A 470 19.33 9.24 17.74
N LEU A 471 20.46 9.99 17.86
CA LEU A 471 21.02 11.02 16.87
C LEU A 471 22.32 10.68 16.03
N SER A 472 22.51 10.86 14.66
CA SER A 472 23.62 10.25 13.79
C SER A 472 24.68 11.05 13.14
N ILE A 473 25.82 10.33 13.01
CA ILE A 473 27.01 10.66 12.24
C ILE A 473 27.27 9.60 11.15
N LYS A 474 27.57 10.08 9.93
CA LYS A 474 28.01 9.31 8.76
C LYS A 474 29.53 9.45 8.52
N LYS A 475 30.20 8.40 8.00
CA LYS A 475 31.57 8.44 7.44
C LYS A 475 31.59 7.81 6.05
N ASN A 476 32.02 8.54 5.02
CA ASN A 476 32.12 8.05 3.63
C ASN A 476 30.85 7.35 3.08
N GLY A 477 29.67 7.85 3.44
CA GLY A 477 28.40 7.24 3.01
C GLY A 477 28.02 5.93 3.74
N GLN A 478 28.76 5.53 4.77
CA GLN A 478 28.41 4.44 5.70
C GLN A 478 28.13 5.02 7.09
N ASP A 479 27.06 4.59 7.75
CA ASP A 479 26.74 4.96 9.13
C ASP A 479 27.70 4.26 10.09
N ILE A 480 28.32 5.03 10.99
CA ILE A 480 29.26 4.49 11.99
C ILE A 480 28.86 4.83 13.44
N GLY A 481 27.62 5.28 13.66
CA GLY A 481 27.02 5.42 14.99
C GLY A 481 26.37 6.77 15.29
N ARG A 482 25.53 6.78 16.33
CA ARG A 482 24.72 7.91 16.80
C ARG A 482 25.23 8.50 18.14
N VAL A 483 25.63 9.78 18.10
CA VAL A 483 26.12 10.67 19.17
C VAL A 483 24.97 11.58 19.58
N GLY A 484 24.48 11.49 20.82
CA GLY A 484 23.45 12.37 21.36
C GLY A 484 23.98 13.51 22.24
N ASP A 485 23.21 14.58 22.26
CA ASP A 485 23.32 15.92 22.83
C ASP A 485 23.22 15.97 24.38
N GLY A 486 23.89 15.03 25.04
CA GLY A 486 24.15 15.01 26.48
C GLY A 486 25.29 14.03 26.77
N THR A 487 26.45 14.59 27.15
CA THR A 487 27.70 13.94 27.62
C THR A 487 27.89 12.43 27.34
N PHE A 488 28.87 12.10 26.50
CA PHE A 488 29.72 10.91 26.71
C PHE A 488 31.18 11.21 26.37
N ALA A 489 32.06 10.58 27.15
CA ALA A 489 33.50 10.56 26.96
C ALA A 489 33.86 9.53 25.88
N LEU A 490 34.72 9.91 24.94
CA LEU A 490 35.42 8.98 24.07
C LEU A 490 36.50 8.27 24.90
N GLN A 491 36.28 7.02 25.34
CA GLN A 491 37.33 6.21 25.96
C GLN A 491 38.10 5.47 24.87
N LEU A 492 39.16 6.11 24.38
CA LEU A 492 40.18 5.49 23.54
C LEU A 492 40.92 4.43 24.37
N LYS A 493 41.01 3.20 23.86
CA LYS A 493 41.72 2.11 24.56
C LYS A 493 43.22 2.35 24.52
N GLY A 494 43.72 3.11 25.49
CA GLY A 494 45.11 3.08 25.96
C GLY A 494 45.10 2.62 27.41
N ASN A 495 46.02 1.73 27.80
CA ASN A 495 46.09 1.24 29.17
C ASN A 495 46.19 2.41 30.16
N ALA A 496 45.45 2.32 31.27
CA ALA A 496 45.62 3.24 32.39
C ALA A 496 47.02 3.04 32.99
N GLY A 497 47.91 3.99 32.75
CA GLY A 497 49.11 4.18 33.57
C GLY A 497 48.68 4.79 34.89
N ALA A 498 48.54 3.94 35.91
CA ALA A 498 48.32 4.35 37.28
C ALA A 498 49.56 5.09 37.81
N SER A 499 49.41 6.31 38.33
CA SER A 499 50.02 6.68 39.62
C SER A 499 49.46 8.00 40.16
N LEU A 500 49.38 8.06 41.49
CA LEU A 500 48.84 9.13 42.33
C LEU A 500 49.62 10.45 42.15
N ILE A 501 48.89 11.56 41.97
CA ILE A 501 49.38 12.91 42.28
C ILE A 501 48.39 13.54 43.30
N PRO A 502 48.85 14.07 44.45
CA PRO A 502 47.95 14.50 45.52
C PRO A 502 47.14 15.75 45.18
N LYS A 503 45.97 15.82 45.83
CA LYS A 503 44.88 16.79 45.74
C LYS A 503 45.33 18.25 45.93
N ASN A 504 44.92 19.13 45.00
CA ASN A 504 43.89 20.15 45.25
C ASN A 504 43.49 20.86 43.95
N GLY A 505 42.49 20.29 43.25
CA GLY A 505 41.86 20.81 42.04
C GLY A 505 41.06 19.69 41.34
N PRO A 506 39.92 19.96 40.68
CA PRO A 506 39.08 18.93 40.08
C PRO A 506 39.85 18.22 38.94
N ALA A 507 39.67 16.89 38.86
CA ALA A 507 40.48 15.98 38.06
C ALA A 507 40.61 16.38 36.58
N GLY A 508 41.85 16.55 36.07
CA GLY A 508 42.13 16.66 34.63
C GLY A 508 43.12 17.73 34.17
N TYR A 509 43.68 18.56 35.06
CA TYR A 509 44.58 19.66 34.69
C TYR A 509 46.04 19.40 35.08
N VAL A 510 46.98 19.74 34.20
CA VAL A 510 48.42 19.74 34.50
C VAL A 510 48.84 21.17 34.87
N ASN A 511 49.39 21.35 36.07
CA ASN A 511 49.93 22.63 36.50
C ASN A 511 51.40 22.72 36.06
N ALA A 512 51.74 23.67 35.19
CA ALA A 512 53.11 23.91 34.77
C ALA A 512 53.79 24.93 35.71
N PRO A 513 55.10 24.80 36.00
CA PRO A 513 55.82 25.60 37.01
C PRO A 513 55.76 27.13 36.81
N SER A 514 55.42 27.61 35.62
CA SER A 514 55.38 29.02 35.24
C SER A 514 53.98 29.66 35.33
N GLY A 515 53.01 29.01 35.97
CA GLY A 515 51.65 29.57 36.14
C GLY A 515 50.71 29.37 34.95
N TRP A 516 50.99 28.36 34.11
CA TRP A 516 50.16 28.00 32.97
C TRP A 516 49.24 26.83 33.33
N TYR A 517 47.98 26.92 32.88
CA TYR A 517 47.00 25.85 33.04
C TYR A 517 46.67 25.29 31.66
N ALA A 518 46.91 24.00 31.46
CA ALA A 518 46.56 23.32 30.22
C ALA A 518 45.58 22.17 30.50
N ALA A 519 44.53 22.08 29.69
CA ALA A 519 43.69 20.90 29.60
C ALA A 519 44.07 20.16 28.31
N ASN A 520 44.73 19.01 28.46
CA ASN A 520 45.20 18.23 27.30
C ASN A 520 44.21 17.09 27.03
N ARG A 521 43.79 16.92 25.77
CA ARG A 521 42.99 15.77 25.32
C ARG A 521 43.68 15.16 24.10
N TYR A 522 44.21 13.96 24.24
CA TYR A 522 44.92 13.25 23.17
C TYR A 522 43.93 12.40 22.36
N PHE A 523 44.05 12.42 21.02
CA PHE A 523 43.37 11.47 20.15
C PHE A 523 44.23 11.16 18.93
N THR A 524 44.09 9.96 18.35
CA THR A 524 44.80 9.56 17.13
C THR A 524 43.77 9.23 16.06
N LEU A 525 43.88 9.87 14.89
CA LEU A 525 43.05 9.57 13.73
C LEU A 525 43.85 8.67 12.78
N LYS A 526 43.42 7.42 12.59
CA LYS A 526 44.01 6.49 11.62
C LYS A 526 42.96 6.10 10.60
N THR A 527 43.12 6.51 9.34
CA THR A 527 42.27 6.03 8.26
C THR A 527 42.80 4.67 7.78
N THR A 528 41.90 3.71 7.54
CA THR A 528 42.27 2.37 7.05
C THR A 528 42.47 2.32 5.53
N LYS A 529 42.18 3.43 4.84
CA LYS A 529 42.47 3.67 3.42
C LYS A 529 42.49 5.18 3.18
N ASP A 530 43.37 5.66 2.31
CA ASP A 530 43.55 7.10 2.02
C ASP A 530 42.21 7.77 1.68
N ALA A 531 41.85 8.79 2.46
CA ALA A 531 40.69 9.61 2.18
C ALA A 531 40.97 10.48 0.95
N THR A 532 40.20 10.30 -0.12
CA THR A 532 40.32 11.09 -1.36
C THR A 532 39.63 12.45 -1.29
N SER A 533 39.10 12.83 -0.11
CA SER A 533 38.42 14.09 0.13
C SER A 533 38.68 14.59 1.56
N PRO A 534 38.66 15.92 1.81
CA PRO A 534 38.96 16.49 3.12
C PRO A 534 37.94 16.06 4.19
N LEU A 535 38.43 15.71 5.38
CA LEU A 535 37.60 15.39 6.55
C LEU A 535 37.30 16.66 7.36
N ALA A 536 36.02 16.91 7.65
CA ALA A 536 35.61 17.93 8.60
C ALA A 536 35.53 17.34 10.01
N LEU A 537 36.20 17.97 10.99
CA LEU A 537 36.14 17.61 12.41
C LEU A 537 35.62 18.80 13.21
N SER A 538 34.67 18.55 14.11
CA SER A 538 34.13 19.55 15.03
C SER A 538 34.30 19.14 16.49
N PHE A 539 34.72 20.11 17.31
CA PHE A 539 34.87 19.96 18.76
C PHE A 539 33.73 20.69 19.46
N PHE A 540 33.13 20.04 20.45
CA PHE A 540 32.07 20.59 21.29
C PHE A 540 32.49 20.51 22.76
N TYR A 541 32.22 21.55 23.53
CA TYR A 541 32.39 21.59 24.99
C TYR A 541 31.08 22.07 25.62
N THR A 542 30.80 21.65 26.85
CA THR A 542 29.59 22.08 27.55
C THR A 542 29.81 23.44 28.24
N GLN A 543 28.71 24.14 28.55
CA GLN A 543 28.75 25.36 29.35
C GLN A 543 29.37 25.10 30.74
N ALA A 544 29.13 23.91 31.32
CA ALA A 544 29.73 23.49 32.57
C ALA A 544 31.25 23.27 32.47
N ASP A 545 31.75 22.76 31.33
CA ASP A 545 33.20 22.66 31.07
C ASP A 545 33.83 24.04 30.97
N LEU A 546 33.18 24.98 30.28
CA LEU A 546 33.63 26.37 30.16
C LEU A 546 33.60 27.09 31.51
N GLU A 547 32.55 26.89 32.31
CA GLU A 547 32.43 27.43 33.66
C GLU A 547 33.47 26.84 34.61
N ALA A 548 33.76 25.54 34.54
CA ALA A 548 34.81 24.91 35.33
C ALA A 548 36.20 25.44 34.96
N ILE A 549 36.48 25.64 33.67
CA ILE A 549 37.72 26.26 33.19
C ILE A 549 37.81 27.72 33.66
N ASN A 550 36.75 28.51 33.46
CA ASN A 550 36.69 29.92 33.83
C ASN A 550 36.79 30.12 35.36
N LYS A 551 36.21 29.21 36.15
CA LYS A 551 36.27 29.21 37.63
C LYS A 551 37.66 28.83 38.16
N GLY A 552 38.43 28.01 37.42
CA GLY A 552 39.81 27.65 37.77
C GLY A 552 40.84 28.73 37.48
N ILE A 553 40.60 29.58 36.47
CA ILE A 553 41.52 30.65 36.04
C ILE A 553 41.10 32.05 36.49
N GLY A 554 39.84 32.22 36.91
CA GLY A 554 39.28 33.46 37.43
C GLY A 554 38.80 34.48 36.38
N GLN A 555 38.62 34.06 35.12
CA GLN A 555 38.19 34.93 34.00
C GLN A 555 37.51 34.11 32.88
N SER A 556 36.72 34.77 32.02
CA SER A 556 36.06 34.13 30.86
C SER A 556 37.00 34.00 29.66
N LEU A 557 37.20 32.77 29.17
CA LEU A 557 37.89 32.52 27.90
C LEU A 557 37.14 33.10 26.70
N THR A 558 37.85 33.67 25.74
CA THR A 558 37.28 34.06 24.44
C THR A 558 37.60 33.01 23.36
N PRO A 559 36.76 32.87 22.30
CA PRO A 559 36.99 31.90 21.24
C PRO A 559 38.33 32.04 20.50
N GLN A 560 38.98 33.21 20.54
CA GLN A 560 40.30 33.43 19.92
C GLN A 560 41.47 32.77 20.67
N GLN A 561 41.23 32.23 21.88
CA GLN A 561 42.28 31.68 22.74
C GLN A 561 42.47 30.16 22.60
N LEU A 562 41.64 29.47 21.78
CA LEU A 562 41.74 28.03 21.49
C LEU A 562 42.72 27.74 20.34
N LYS A 563 43.60 26.74 20.49
CA LYS A 563 44.57 26.34 19.45
C LYS A 563 44.59 24.82 19.23
N VAL A 564 44.72 24.37 17.97
CA VAL A 564 44.87 22.95 17.60
C VAL A 564 46.19 22.76 16.86
N PHE A 565 46.92 21.69 17.18
CA PHE A 565 48.25 21.42 16.64
C PHE A 565 48.25 20.11 15.83
N THR A 566 48.99 20.06 14.73
CA THR A 566 49.38 18.78 14.12
C THR A 566 50.66 18.29 14.79
N ILE A 567 50.83 16.97 14.98
CA ILE A 567 52.15 16.41 15.33
C ILE A 567 52.70 15.82 14.05
N GLY A 568 53.73 16.44 13.48
CA GLY A 568 54.42 15.84 12.34
C GLY A 568 55.12 14.56 12.80
N ASP A 569 54.95 13.45 12.07
CA ASP A 569 55.54 12.14 12.37
C ASP A 569 57.07 12.12 12.11
N GLY A 570 57.82 13.01 12.77
CA GLY A 570 59.28 13.10 12.72
C GLY A 570 59.94 12.53 13.97
N ALA A 571 60.48 11.31 13.86
CA ALA A 571 61.52 10.69 14.69
C ALA A 571 61.47 10.87 16.24
N THR A 572 60.89 9.87 16.90
CA THR A 572 61.44 9.16 18.08
C THR A 572 61.79 9.90 19.38
N SER A 573 61.33 11.13 19.66
CA SER A 573 61.53 11.74 21.00
C SER A 573 60.31 12.40 21.65
N PHE A 574 59.12 12.29 21.04
CA PHE A 574 57.92 12.92 21.58
C PHE A 574 56.98 11.92 22.24
N ASN A 575 57.39 11.41 23.41
CA ASN A 575 56.53 10.64 24.31
C ASN A 575 56.37 11.39 25.64
N PRO A 576 55.30 12.18 25.83
CA PRO A 576 55.01 12.78 27.13
C PRO A 576 54.24 11.77 27.99
N ASP A 577 54.84 10.60 28.22
CA ASP A 577 54.39 9.70 29.27
C ASP A 577 54.90 10.27 30.61
N PRO A 578 53.99 10.69 31.53
CA PRO A 578 54.37 11.22 32.84
C PRO A 578 55.20 10.23 33.68
N ALA A 579 55.21 8.94 33.34
CA ALA A 579 56.00 7.91 34.04
C ALA A 579 57.52 8.02 33.81
N THR A 580 57.98 8.71 32.75
CA THR A 580 59.42 8.77 32.40
C THR A 580 60.16 9.98 33.00
N GLY A 581 59.49 10.83 33.76
CA GLY A 581 60.13 11.93 34.51
C GLY A 581 60.71 13.07 33.66
N HIS A 582 60.44 13.12 32.36
CA HIS A 582 60.90 14.21 31.51
C HIS A 582 60.05 15.48 31.69
N ILE A 583 60.53 16.39 32.52
CA ILE A 583 60.03 17.77 32.66
C ILE A 583 60.59 18.60 31.49
N GLY A 584 60.01 18.42 30.30
CA GLY A 584 60.33 19.20 29.13
C GLY A 584 59.07 19.66 28.44
N ILE A 585 58.52 20.81 28.84
CA ILE A 585 57.53 21.50 28.01
C ILE A 585 58.27 21.92 26.72
N PRO A 586 57.74 21.63 25.53
CA PRO A 586 58.39 22.04 24.30
C PRO A 586 58.52 23.56 24.29
N LYS A 587 59.74 24.08 24.20
CA LYS A 587 59.93 25.46 23.78
C LYS A 587 59.40 25.56 22.35
N ALA A 588 58.28 26.24 22.17
CA ALA A 588 57.88 26.74 20.86
C ALA A 588 58.91 27.80 20.42
N SER A 589 60.06 27.38 19.90
CA SER A 589 61.08 28.28 19.41
C SER A 589 60.87 28.56 17.93
N SER A 590 60.37 29.77 17.65
CA SER A 590 60.49 30.54 16.39
C SER A 590 59.93 29.91 15.09
N PRO A 591 59.48 30.75 14.12
CA PRO A 591 58.97 30.26 12.84
C PRO A 591 60.13 29.64 12.06
N GLY A 592 60.19 28.30 12.00
CA GLY A 592 61.18 27.57 11.19
C GLY A 592 61.71 26.24 11.73
N GLY A 593 61.42 25.84 12.98
CA GLY A 593 61.87 24.56 13.55
C GLY A 593 60.77 23.50 13.58
N GLY A 594 60.97 22.37 12.89
CA GLY A 594 59.96 21.35 12.62
C GLY A 594 59.37 20.64 13.83
N GLY A 595 58.05 20.36 13.75
CA GLY A 595 57.38 19.37 14.61
C GLY A 595 55.88 19.60 14.83
N ALA A 596 55.43 20.87 14.86
CA ALA A 596 54.01 21.17 15.05
C ALA A 596 53.55 22.34 14.17
N THR A 597 52.56 22.08 13.31
CA THR A 597 51.91 23.12 12.51
C THR A 597 50.67 23.62 13.26
N ILE A 598 50.59 24.94 13.50
CA ILE A 598 49.38 25.59 14.02
C ILE A 598 48.42 25.75 12.85
N LEU A 599 47.23 25.15 12.96
CA LEU A 599 46.19 25.32 11.95
C LEU A 599 45.44 26.64 12.22
N ASN A 600 45.64 27.63 11.36
CA ASN A 600 44.94 28.92 11.44
C ASN A 600 43.56 28.87 10.75
N TYR A 601 42.63 29.68 11.27
CA TYR A 601 41.20 29.68 10.93
C TYR A 601 40.88 30.30 9.56
N GLY A 602 39.84 29.78 8.90
CA GLY A 602 39.36 30.24 7.59
C GLY A 602 37.93 30.81 7.54
N ALA A 603 37.30 31.18 8.66
CA ALA A 603 35.98 31.85 8.65
C ALA A 603 35.85 32.93 9.74
N GLU A 604 35.20 34.04 9.40
CA GLU A 604 35.34 35.38 10.03
C GLU A 604 34.62 35.60 11.38
N THR A 605 33.95 34.62 11.99
CA THR A 605 33.38 34.78 13.34
C THR A 605 33.42 33.46 14.14
N PRO A 606 34.25 33.36 15.20
CA PRO A 606 34.30 32.16 16.02
C PRO A 606 33.14 32.13 17.02
N SER A 607 32.31 31.08 16.98
CA SER A 607 31.31 30.80 18.04
C SER A 607 31.90 29.86 19.08
N ALA A 608 31.46 29.99 20.33
CA ALA A 608 31.86 29.10 21.42
C ALA A 608 31.40 27.64 21.20
N THR A 609 30.46 27.36 20.30
CA THR A 609 29.82 26.04 20.20
C THR A 609 30.17 25.26 18.95
N THR A 610 30.94 25.84 18.00
CA THR A 610 31.25 25.17 16.73
C THR A 610 32.65 25.55 16.23
N TRP A 611 33.57 24.61 16.37
CA TRP A 611 34.86 24.63 15.67
C TRP A 611 34.78 23.75 14.41
N THR A 612 35.26 24.22 13.26
CA THR A 612 35.28 23.42 12.02
C THR A 612 36.57 23.66 11.26
N ASN A 613 37.32 22.59 10.98
CA ASN A 613 38.50 22.64 10.11
C ASN A 613 38.28 21.73 8.90
N THR A 614 38.55 22.23 7.70
CA THR A 614 38.21 21.58 6.42
C THR A 614 39.42 21.08 5.63
N THR A 615 40.62 21.05 6.22
CA THR A 615 41.87 20.71 5.50
C THR A 615 42.77 19.70 6.25
N LEU A 616 42.18 18.65 6.84
CA LEU A 616 42.96 17.55 7.42
C LEU A 616 43.27 16.45 6.38
N SER A 617 44.53 15.99 6.35
CA SER A 617 45.05 14.88 5.52
C SER A 617 45.41 13.66 6.40
N ASN A 618 46.21 12.68 5.91
CA ASN A 618 46.58 11.50 6.69
C ASN A 618 47.75 11.81 7.66
N GLY A 619 47.59 11.58 8.97
CA GLY A 619 48.63 11.83 9.99
C GLY A 619 48.14 11.71 11.45
N THR A 620 49.06 11.81 12.42
CA THR A 620 48.74 11.87 13.86
C THR A 620 48.47 13.33 14.30
N TYR A 621 47.38 13.57 15.03
CA TYR A 621 46.92 14.94 15.40
C TYR A 621 46.81 15.11 16.92
N ARG A 622 47.00 16.34 17.45
CA ARG A 622 46.85 16.65 18.89
C ARG A 622 46.11 17.98 19.10
N ALA A 623 45.02 17.98 19.87
CA ALA A 623 44.36 19.22 20.29
C ALA A 623 44.74 19.57 21.74
N ASP A 624 45.29 20.76 21.96
CA ASP A 624 45.65 21.25 23.30
C ASP A 624 44.82 22.48 23.67
N PHE A 625 44.18 22.49 24.84
CA PHE A 625 43.59 23.71 25.40
C PHE A 625 44.66 24.42 26.23
N LEU A 626 45.27 25.47 25.66
CA LEU A 626 46.28 26.26 26.35
C LEU A 626 45.64 27.50 26.98
N VAL A 627 45.63 27.59 28.30
CA VAL A 627 45.06 28.75 29.01
C VAL A 627 46.15 29.45 29.82
N THR A 628 46.39 30.72 29.51
CA THR A 628 47.35 31.57 30.25
C THR A 628 46.67 32.28 31.42
N ARG A 629 47.37 32.40 32.55
CA ARG A 629 47.02 33.30 33.64
C ARG A 629 47.91 34.54 33.54
N THR A 630 47.32 35.71 33.27
CA THR A 630 48.05 36.99 33.38
C THR A 630 47.94 37.49 34.82
N ALA A 631 48.89 37.06 35.66
CA ALA A 631 49.21 37.82 36.87
C ALA A 631 50.47 38.65 36.57
N SER A 632 50.29 39.96 36.44
CA SER A 632 51.32 41.01 36.55
C SER A 632 52.69 40.69 35.93
N GLY A 633 52.88 41.06 34.66
CA GLY A 633 54.17 41.05 33.99
C GLY A 633 54.01 40.97 32.49
N GLY A 634 54.11 42.11 31.80
CA GLY A 634 53.82 42.23 30.38
C GLY A 634 54.71 41.38 29.48
N ILE A 635 54.18 41.01 28.32
CA ILE A 635 54.99 40.81 27.12
C ILE A 635 54.92 42.13 26.37
N GLY A 636 55.85 43.03 26.70
CA GLY A 636 56.25 44.11 25.83
C GLY A 636 57.02 43.53 24.65
N GLY A 637 56.58 43.90 23.45
CA GLY A 637 57.22 43.52 22.19
C GLY A 637 56.49 44.07 20.98
N ALA A 638 56.27 45.40 20.95
CA ALA A 638 55.91 46.25 19.80
C ALA A 638 54.54 45.97 19.12
N MET A 639 53.63 46.93 18.93
CA MET A 639 53.78 48.37 18.73
C MET A 639 52.66 49.16 19.41
N ASN A 640 53.07 50.17 20.18
CA ASN A 640 52.54 51.55 20.29
C ASN A 640 51.01 51.74 20.36
N GLY A 641 50.43 52.38 21.36
CA GLY A 641 50.96 53.19 22.44
C GLY A 641 49.85 54.12 22.94
N ALA A 642 49.85 54.37 24.25
CA ALA A 642 49.11 55.39 24.98
C ALA A 642 47.57 55.24 25.07
N ASP A 643 47.09 54.83 26.25
CA ASP A 643 46.01 55.57 26.91
C ASP A 643 46.67 56.39 28.04
N PRO A 644 46.64 57.73 27.94
CA PRO A 644 46.12 58.47 29.07
C PRO A 644 45.17 59.58 28.65
N THR A 645 43.94 59.47 29.15
CA THR A 645 43.13 60.57 29.70
C THR A 645 42.82 61.77 28.80
N VAL A 646 41.55 61.76 28.36
CA VAL A 646 40.60 62.89 28.29
C VAL A 646 40.90 63.97 27.25
N ILE A 647 40.18 63.90 26.11
CA ILE A 647 39.19 64.90 25.64
C ILE A 647 38.10 64.13 24.84
N PRO A 648 36.82 64.53 24.79
CA PRO A 648 35.71 63.78 25.36
C PRO A 648 34.79 63.18 24.28
N LEU A 649 33.99 62.17 24.65
CA LEU A 649 32.64 62.08 24.10
C LEU A 649 31.67 62.12 25.28
N SER A 650 31.34 63.36 25.62
CA SER A 650 30.18 63.71 26.40
C SER A 650 28.94 63.09 25.76
N VAL A 651 28.15 62.37 26.54
CA VAL A 651 26.70 62.46 26.36
C VAL A 651 26.24 63.55 27.32
N THR A 652 26.18 64.77 26.80
CA THR A 652 25.51 65.88 27.46
C THR A 652 24.00 65.65 27.31
N LEU A 653 23.27 65.52 28.42
CA LEU A 653 21.85 65.86 28.43
C LEU A 653 21.75 67.37 28.71
N THR A 654 21.79 68.18 27.66
CA THR A 654 21.47 69.61 27.79
C THR A 654 20.00 69.78 27.45
N ALA A 655 19.24 70.21 28.45
CA ALA A 655 17.97 70.86 28.19
C ALA A 655 18.22 72.25 27.59
N SER A 656 17.46 72.54 26.54
CA SER A 656 17.08 73.88 26.05
C SER A 656 18.08 74.67 25.18
N PRO A 657 17.61 75.54 24.24
CA PRO A 657 16.21 75.93 24.02
C PRO A 657 15.68 75.87 22.58
N THR A 658 14.36 75.77 22.54
CA THR A 658 13.42 76.41 21.60
C THR A 658 13.18 75.82 20.21
N GLN A 659 11.92 75.35 20.08
CA GLN A 659 11.06 75.31 18.89
C GLN A 659 11.33 74.11 17.96
N SER A 660 10.37 73.23 17.63
CA SER A 660 8.91 73.28 17.60
C SER A 660 8.34 71.85 17.76
N PRO A 661 7.01 71.68 17.97
CA PRO A 661 6.41 70.39 18.29
C PRO A 661 6.43 69.43 17.08
N GLY A 662 6.89 68.20 17.31
CA GLY A 662 6.59 67.05 16.46
C GLY A 662 7.77 66.52 15.62
N GLN A 663 8.72 65.84 16.26
CA GLN A 663 9.37 64.62 15.77
C GLN A 663 10.43 64.17 16.80
N THR A 664 10.18 63.06 17.50
CA THR A 664 11.20 62.36 18.29
C THR A 664 11.71 61.19 17.45
N SER A 665 12.82 61.37 16.74
CA SER A 665 13.55 60.30 16.09
C SER A 665 14.51 59.65 17.10
N LEU A 666 14.26 58.39 17.45
CA LEU A 666 15.23 57.52 18.10
C LEU A 666 15.98 56.76 16.99
N LEU A 667 17.27 57.04 16.82
CA LEU A 667 18.13 56.32 15.89
C LEU A 667 19.14 55.50 16.69
N ALA A 668 19.18 54.18 16.47
CA ALA A 668 20.18 53.28 17.01
C ALA A 668 20.99 52.70 15.85
N THR A 669 22.32 52.88 15.89
CA THR A 669 23.25 52.27 14.91
C THR A 669 24.20 51.35 15.66
N ALA A 670 24.27 50.09 15.25
CA ALA A 670 25.18 49.09 15.80
C ALA A 670 26.02 48.44 14.69
N ILE A 671 27.28 48.12 14.99
CA ILE A 671 28.15 47.30 14.13
C ILE A 671 28.72 46.15 15.00
N GLY A 672 28.31 44.90 14.73
CA GLY A 672 28.83 43.67 15.36
C GLY A 672 27.77 42.58 15.65
N THR A 673 28.17 41.31 15.52
CA THR A 673 27.29 40.13 15.34
C THR A 673 26.84 39.42 16.64
N ALA A 674 25.61 39.70 17.08
CA ALA A 674 24.65 38.82 17.80
C ALA A 674 23.34 39.62 18.01
N PRO A 675 22.15 39.00 18.15
CA PRO A 675 20.87 39.71 18.04
C PRO A 675 20.61 40.62 19.26
N LEU A 676 20.39 41.91 19.01
CA LEU A 676 20.01 42.90 20.01
C LEU A 676 18.48 42.99 20.11
N SER A 677 17.94 43.18 21.32
CA SER A 677 16.52 43.51 21.54
C SER A 677 16.40 44.51 22.69
N TYR A 678 15.63 45.58 22.52
CA TYR A 678 15.40 46.65 23.50
C TYR A 678 13.89 46.86 23.70
N SER A 679 13.43 47.20 24.91
CA SER A 679 12.10 47.79 25.15
C SER A 679 12.13 48.75 26.36
N PHE A 680 11.24 49.76 26.35
CA PHE A 680 11.18 50.87 27.31
C PHE A 680 9.74 51.11 27.82
N SER A 681 9.57 51.69 29.03
CA SER A 681 8.32 52.34 29.46
C SER A 681 8.52 53.41 30.57
N GLY A 682 7.94 54.61 30.39
CA GLY A 682 7.74 55.64 31.44
C GLY A 682 8.95 56.54 31.75
N PRO A 683 8.76 57.78 32.27
CA PRO A 683 9.86 58.71 32.51
C PRO A 683 10.69 58.24 33.72
N GLY A 684 11.81 57.59 33.43
CA GLY A 684 12.77 57.15 34.42
C GLY A 684 13.89 56.34 33.77
N SER A 685 15.10 56.44 34.33
CA SER A 685 16.24 55.61 33.96
C SER A 685 16.28 54.37 34.85
N ILE A 686 16.38 53.17 34.27
CA ILE A 686 16.77 51.96 34.99
C ILE A 686 18.17 51.55 34.56
N THR A 687 19.02 51.20 35.52
CA THR A 687 20.32 50.57 35.29
C THR A 687 20.22 49.12 35.72
N SER A 688 20.54 48.17 34.83
CA SER A 688 20.63 46.74 35.15
C SER A 688 21.96 46.18 34.65
N THR A 689 22.55 45.26 35.42
CA THR A 689 23.82 44.60 35.13
C THR A 689 23.68 43.07 35.00
N SER A 690 22.48 42.55 34.69
CA SER A 690 22.25 41.09 34.53
C SER A 690 21.37 40.73 33.33
N ASN A 691 21.47 39.47 32.88
CA ASN A 691 20.85 38.95 31.65
C ASN A 691 19.42 38.40 31.81
N THR A 692 18.70 38.69 32.89
CA THR A 692 17.26 38.41 33.00
C THR A 692 16.54 39.57 33.67
N ALA A 693 15.63 40.22 32.93
CA ALA A 693 14.69 41.20 33.49
C ALA A 693 13.33 41.04 32.79
N ASN A 694 12.26 40.91 33.57
CA ASN A 694 10.87 40.84 33.11
C ASN A 694 10.21 42.22 33.18
N VAL A 695 9.32 42.52 32.22
CA VAL A 695 8.45 43.71 32.25
C VAL A 695 6.99 43.29 32.18
N THR A 696 6.14 43.84 33.06
CA THR A 696 4.76 43.37 33.30
C THR A 696 3.65 44.32 32.80
N SER A 697 3.95 45.55 32.32
CA SER A 697 2.96 46.43 31.61
C SER A 697 3.58 47.70 30.99
N LEU A 698 2.99 48.24 29.92
CA LEU A 698 3.30 49.52 29.25
C LEU A 698 2.05 50.42 29.17
N THR A 699 2.16 51.72 29.45
CA THR A 699 1.05 52.70 29.30
C THR A 699 1.52 53.92 28.52
N VAL A 700 0.81 54.28 27.45
CA VAL A 700 1.12 55.41 26.56
C VAL A 700 -0.10 56.32 26.49
N ALA A 701 0.10 57.64 26.61
CA ALA A 701 -0.98 58.62 26.48
C ALA A 701 -1.13 59.08 25.03
N GLY A 702 -2.27 58.73 24.41
CA GLY A 702 -2.64 59.13 23.06
C GLY A 702 -2.11 58.21 21.94
N PRO A 703 -2.77 58.21 20.76
CA PRO A 703 -2.38 57.36 19.64
C PRO A 703 -1.08 57.87 19.00
N GLN A 704 -0.06 57.03 19.01
CA GLN A 704 1.24 57.26 18.35
C GLN A 704 1.66 55.98 17.62
N LEU A 705 2.19 56.13 16.41
CA LEU A 705 2.76 55.04 15.62
C LEU A 705 4.28 55.01 15.82
N PHE A 706 4.85 53.82 16.03
CA PHE A 706 6.28 53.62 16.09
C PHE A 706 6.68 52.59 15.03
N SER A 707 7.83 52.80 14.36
CA SER A 707 8.44 51.79 13.51
C SER A 707 9.82 51.43 14.07
N VAL A 708 10.14 50.14 14.07
CA VAL A 708 11.48 49.64 14.43
C VAL A 708 12.09 49.06 13.16
N VAL A 709 13.18 49.68 12.68
CA VAL A 709 13.91 49.24 11.49
C VAL A 709 15.26 48.71 11.94
N VAL A 710 15.56 47.45 11.64
CA VAL A 710 16.89 46.86 11.80
C VAL A 710 17.45 46.58 10.41
N ALA A 711 18.65 47.07 10.11
CA ALA A 711 19.31 46.84 8.83
C ALA A 711 20.71 46.26 9.05
N ASP A 712 21.14 45.41 8.13
CA ASP A 712 22.50 44.88 8.12
C ASP A 712 23.48 45.77 7.34
N ALA A 713 24.76 45.39 7.36
CA ALA A 713 25.84 46.12 6.69
C ALA A 713 25.75 46.10 5.15
N ALA A 714 24.85 45.32 4.55
CA ALA A 714 24.58 45.30 3.11
C ALA A 714 23.35 46.16 2.72
N GLY A 715 22.73 46.84 3.69
CA GLY A 715 21.59 47.73 3.47
C GLY A 715 20.24 47.02 3.34
N GLN A 716 20.15 45.74 3.69
CA GLN A 716 18.88 45.02 3.72
C GLN A 716 18.15 45.31 5.04
N LYS A 717 16.85 45.62 4.96
CA LYS A 717 16.02 46.03 6.09
C LYS A 717 15.09 44.89 6.53
N ALA A 718 15.08 44.58 7.82
CA ALA A 718 14.04 43.76 8.46
C ALA A 718 13.11 44.67 9.26
N THR A 719 11.82 44.63 8.95
CA THR A 719 10.76 45.34 9.68
C THR A 719 9.95 44.31 10.46
N ALA A 720 9.95 44.40 11.79
CA ALA A 720 9.07 43.62 12.65
C ALA A 720 8.04 44.56 13.30
N THR A 721 6.75 44.29 13.09
CA THR A 721 5.66 45.00 13.77
C THR A 721 5.34 44.25 15.06
N VAL A 722 5.58 44.86 16.23
CA VAL A 722 5.05 44.38 17.51
C VAL A 722 3.62 44.88 17.65
N SER A 723 2.67 44.00 17.91
CA SER A 723 1.29 44.38 18.20
C SER A 723 1.21 45.11 19.55
N VAL A 724 0.70 46.34 19.55
CA VAL A 724 0.31 47.07 20.77
C VAL A 724 -1.20 47.19 20.74
N THR A 725 -1.89 46.59 21.71
CA THR A 725 -3.34 46.80 21.91
C THR A 725 -3.53 48.09 22.70
N VAL A 726 -4.17 49.09 22.10
CA VAL A 726 -4.55 50.35 22.76
C VAL A 726 -6.01 50.26 23.17
N THR A 727 -6.28 50.14 24.47
CA THR A 727 -7.64 50.31 25.02
C THR A 727 -7.93 51.81 25.15
N SER A 728 -8.46 52.44 24.11
CA SER A 728 -9.05 53.79 24.24
C SER A 728 -10.31 53.94 23.38
N SER A 729 -11.28 54.67 23.91
CA SER A 729 -12.67 54.77 23.46
C SER A 729 -12.91 55.67 22.24
N ALA A 730 -12.02 55.66 21.25
CA ALA A 730 -12.26 56.27 19.94
C ALA A 730 -12.31 55.15 18.91
N THR A 731 -13.28 55.14 17.99
CA THR A 731 -13.52 54.07 17.01
C THR A 731 -12.22 53.69 16.29
N VAL A 732 -11.58 52.60 16.74
CA VAL A 732 -10.27 52.14 16.27
C VAL A 732 -10.48 51.32 15.01
N CYS A 733 -9.81 51.69 13.94
CA CYS A 733 -9.86 51.01 12.65
C CYS A 733 -8.59 50.14 12.56
N GLU A 734 -8.69 48.86 12.93
CA GLU A 734 -7.54 47.97 13.22
C GLU A 734 -7.00 47.27 11.96
N ASN A 735 -5.91 47.76 11.35
CA ASN A 735 -5.20 47.05 10.28
C ASN A 735 -3.93 46.34 10.82
N PHE A 736 -3.58 45.17 10.28
CA PHE A 736 -2.37 44.40 10.64
C PHE A 736 -1.50 44.13 9.41
N TYR A 737 -0.37 44.86 9.27
CA TYR A 737 0.50 44.79 8.09
C TYR A 737 1.94 44.37 8.45
N VAL A 738 2.49 43.42 7.71
CA VAL A 738 3.85 42.86 7.89
C VAL A 738 4.51 42.60 6.53
N GLY A 739 5.64 43.26 6.26
CA GLY A 739 6.44 43.10 5.03
C GLY A 739 6.73 44.43 4.31
N PRO A 740 7.82 44.54 3.52
CA PRO A 740 8.14 45.79 2.80
C PRO A 740 7.02 46.18 1.84
N GLY A 741 6.47 47.40 1.98
CA GLY A 741 5.41 47.93 1.12
C GLY A 741 4.00 47.39 1.42
N ALA A 742 3.80 46.56 2.44
CA ALA A 742 2.48 46.06 2.80
C ALA A 742 1.56 47.21 3.26
N GLY A 743 0.38 47.36 2.64
CA GLY A 743 -0.59 48.42 2.98
C GLY A 743 -0.10 49.86 2.76
N PHE A 744 0.94 50.07 1.93
CA PHE A 744 1.66 51.35 1.81
C PHE A 744 0.75 52.56 1.52
N SER A 745 -0.29 52.39 0.71
CA SER A 745 -1.17 53.49 0.28
C SER A 745 -2.48 53.60 1.05
N THR A 746 -2.66 52.89 2.19
CA THR A 746 -3.91 52.92 2.95
C THR A 746 -4.15 54.28 3.59
N THR A 747 -5.31 54.89 3.29
CA THR A 747 -5.73 56.19 3.84
C THR A 747 -6.89 56.04 4.82
N THR A 748 -8.03 55.50 4.36
CA THR A 748 -9.24 55.29 5.19
C THR A 748 -9.67 53.82 5.27
N GLY A 749 -8.91 52.91 4.65
CA GLY A 749 -9.13 51.46 4.73
C GLY A 749 -8.95 50.91 6.15
N CYS A 750 -9.70 49.85 6.47
CA CYS A 750 -10.07 49.49 7.84
C CYS A 750 -10.17 47.98 8.04
N GLU A 751 -9.74 47.42 9.17
CA GLU A 751 -9.93 45.98 9.48
C GLU A 751 -9.25 45.01 8.49
N ASN A 752 -8.12 45.41 7.87
CA ASN A 752 -7.39 44.58 6.91
C ASN A 752 -6.17 43.87 7.52
N VAL A 753 -5.84 42.70 6.99
CA VAL A 753 -4.62 41.94 7.32
C VAL A 753 -3.77 41.81 6.06
N ALA A 754 -2.50 42.21 6.07
CA ALA A 754 -1.59 42.06 4.92
C ALA A 754 -0.20 41.54 5.35
N LEU A 755 0.19 40.36 4.85
CA LEU A 755 1.45 39.68 5.20
C LEU A 755 2.24 39.31 3.93
N GLY A 756 3.36 39.98 3.70
CA GLY A 756 4.27 39.74 2.57
C GLY A 756 4.68 41.02 1.83
N PRO A 757 5.79 41.00 1.08
CA PRO A 757 6.24 42.17 0.32
C PRO A 757 5.15 42.66 -0.65
N ASN A 758 4.82 43.95 -0.60
CA ASN A 758 3.83 44.62 -1.44
C ASN A 758 2.41 44.02 -1.39
N ALA A 759 2.04 43.30 -0.32
CA ALA A 759 0.67 42.88 -0.12
C ALA A 759 -0.24 44.11 0.11
N ALA A 760 -1.38 44.20 -0.57
CA ALA A 760 -2.30 45.34 -0.48
C ALA A 760 -1.65 46.74 -0.72
N TYR A 761 -0.60 46.80 -1.53
CA TYR A 761 0.26 47.99 -1.67
C TYR A 761 -0.51 49.29 -2.02
N VAL A 762 -1.48 49.23 -2.94
CA VAL A 762 -2.33 50.39 -3.31
C VAL A 762 -3.76 50.33 -2.76
N ASN A 763 -4.02 49.56 -1.70
CA ASN A 763 -5.31 49.59 -1.02
C ASN A 763 -5.43 50.92 -0.25
N THR A 764 -6.27 51.85 -0.73
CA THR A 764 -6.50 53.18 -0.16
C THR A 764 -7.70 53.20 0.79
N THR A 765 -8.84 52.65 0.36
CA THR A 765 -10.13 52.75 1.06
C THR A 765 -10.77 51.39 1.40
N GLY A 766 -10.20 50.28 0.94
CA GLY A 766 -10.76 48.95 1.12
C GLY A 766 -10.74 48.50 2.58
N THR A 767 -11.72 47.70 3.00
CA THR A 767 -11.88 47.27 4.38
C THR A 767 -12.04 45.75 4.52
N GLN A 768 -11.82 45.21 5.71
CA GLN A 768 -12.18 43.82 6.08
C GLN A 768 -11.55 42.73 5.20
N SER A 769 -10.35 42.97 4.66
CA SER A 769 -9.72 42.06 3.70
C SER A 769 -8.42 41.43 4.23
N THR A 770 -8.16 40.18 3.86
CA THR A 770 -6.96 39.42 4.22
C THR A 770 -6.09 39.17 2.99
N PHE A 771 -4.81 39.54 3.05
CA PHE A 771 -3.85 39.45 1.94
C PHE A 771 -2.55 38.79 2.43
N VAL A 772 -2.29 37.54 2.08
CA VAL A 772 -1.12 36.79 2.56
C VAL A 772 -0.33 36.25 1.38
N GLY A 773 0.90 36.75 1.20
CA GLY A 773 1.80 36.40 0.10
C GLY A 773 2.38 37.64 -0.58
N SER A 774 3.55 37.49 -1.22
CA SER A 774 4.18 38.60 -1.94
C SER A 774 3.30 39.03 -3.13
N TRP A 775 3.02 40.34 -3.21
CA TRP A 775 2.12 40.98 -4.18
C TRP A 775 0.63 40.55 -4.10
N ALA A 776 0.20 39.93 -3.01
CA ALA A 776 -1.21 39.58 -2.82
C ALA A 776 -2.09 40.84 -2.75
N GLY A 777 -3.10 40.93 -3.61
CA GLY A 777 -4.04 42.04 -3.65
C GLY A 777 -3.39 43.39 -3.94
N PHE A 778 -2.26 43.43 -4.66
CA PHE A 778 -1.47 44.65 -4.86
C PHE A 778 -2.33 45.86 -5.27
N TYR A 779 -3.29 45.68 -6.17
CA TYR A 779 -4.18 46.73 -6.69
C TYR A 779 -5.56 46.83 -6.01
N SER A 780 -5.85 45.99 -5.02
CA SER A 780 -7.21 45.82 -4.48
C SER A 780 -7.64 46.96 -3.55
N ASN A 781 -8.80 47.56 -3.84
CA ASN A 781 -9.47 48.60 -3.06
C ASN A 781 -10.90 48.22 -2.63
N GLY A 782 -11.36 47.01 -2.99
CA GLY A 782 -12.65 46.51 -2.54
C GLY A 782 -12.62 45.98 -1.10
N GLN A 783 -13.78 45.62 -0.58
CA GLN A 783 -13.96 45.16 0.79
C GLN A 783 -14.18 43.65 0.89
N GLY A 784 -13.85 43.05 2.04
CA GLY A 784 -14.19 41.65 2.34
C GLY A 784 -13.48 40.60 1.48
N ASN A 785 -12.28 40.89 0.94
CA ASN A 785 -11.54 39.96 0.09
C ASN A 785 -10.59 39.05 0.91
N THR A 786 -10.39 37.80 0.49
CA THR A 786 -9.41 36.88 1.10
C THR A 786 -8.46 36.32 0.05
N PHE A 787 -7.21 36.78 0.03
CA PHE A 787 -6.17 36.38 -0.93
C PHE A 787 -4.99 35.72 -0.23
N LEU A 788 -4.66 34.48 -0.61
CA LEU A 788 -3.57 33.70 -0.02
C LEU A 788 -2.71 33.03 -1.12
N GLY A 789 -1.50 33.54 -1.34
CA GLY A 789 -0.54 33.04 -2.33
C GLY A 789 0.30 34.15 -2.98
N TYR A 790 1.31 33.76 -3.76
CA TYR A 790 2.11 34.73 -4.54
C TYR A 790 1.28 35.32 -5.69
N ARG A 791 1.18 36.66 -5.75
CA ARG A 791 0.42 37.42 -6.77
C ARG A 791 -1.06 37.03 -6.87
N THR A 792 -1.69 36.65 -5.76
CA THR A 792 -3.14 36.38 -5.74
C THR A 792 -3.95 37.66 -5.81
N GLY A 793 -4.99 37.71 -6.64
CA GLY A 793 -5.88 38.87 -6.75
C GLY A 793 -5.19 40.15 -7.19
N GLN A 794 -4.07 40.03 -7.92
CA GLN A 794 -3.29 41.18 -8.33
C GLN A 794 -4.09 42.04 -9.33
N ALA A 795 -4.82 41.41 -10.27
CA ALA A 795 -5.59 42.13 -11.28
C ALA A 795 -6.91 42.75 -10.76
N LEU A 796 -7.35 42.37 -9.55
CA LEU A 796 -8.61 42.84 -8.98
C LEU A 796 -8.42 44.22 -8.31
N THR A 797 -9.06 45.27 -8.84
CA THR A 797 -8.89 46.64 -8.34
C THR A 797 -10.04 47.13 -7.49
N THR A 798 -11.30 46.95 -7.91
CA THR A 798 -12.49 47.46 -7.22
C THR A 798 -13.44 46.37 -6.72
N GLY A 799 -13.20 45.12 -7.11
CA GLY A 799 -14.00 43.97 -6.69
C GLY A 799 -13.91 43.67 -5.19
N SER A 800 -15.02 43.20 -4.63
CA SER A 800 -15.29 42.95 -3.21
C SER A 800 -15.86 41.55 -2.99
N PHE A 801 -15.67 41.01 -1.79
CA PHE A 801 -16.18 39.70 -1.36
C PHE A 801 -15.63 38.51 -2.15
N ASN A 802 -14.38 38.59 -2.63
CA ASN A 802 -13.74 37.55 -3.41
C ASN A 802 -12.77 36.69 -2.59
N THR A 803 -12.59 35.42 -2.97
CA THR A 803 -11.66 34.48 -2.30
C THR A 803 -10.69 33.86 -3.31
N PHE A 804 -9.40 34.20 -3.23
CA PHE A 804 -8.36 33.68 -4.13
C PHE A 804 -7.25 32.95 -3.37
N LEU A 805 -7.00 31.69 -3.71
CA LEU A 805 -6.06 30.81 -3.01
C LEU A 805 -5.14 30.09 -4.00
N GLY A 806 -3.82 30.26 -3.88
CA GLY A 806 -2.81 29.56 -4.69
C GLY A 806 -1.91 30.47 -5.53
N TYR A 807 -0.82 29.93 -6.08
CA TYR A 807 0.12 30.71 -6.90
C TYR A 807 -0.59 31.34 -8.12
N GLN A 808 -0.61 32.67 -8.22
CA GLN A 808 -1.23 33.45 -9.30
C GLN A 808 -2.74 33.21 -9.51
N ALA A 809 -3.49 32.77 -8.49
CA ALA A 809 -4.96 32.74 -8.55
C ALA A 809 -5.53 34.17 -8.61
N ASP A 810 -6.38 34.49 -9.58
CA ASP A 810 -6.73 35.88 -9.88
C ASP A 810 -8.10 36.02 -10.58
N ALA A 811 -8.54 37.27 -10.74
CA ALA A 811 -9.68 37.65 -11.57
C ALA A 811 -9.24 38.00 -13.00
N GLU A 812 -10.12 37.78 -13.99
CA GLU A 812 -9.91 38.29 -15.36
C GLU A 812 -10.50 39.69 -15.57
N SER A 813 -11.28 40.19 -14.61
CA SER A 813 -11.91 41.51 -14.64
C SER A 813 -11.71 42.25 -13.31
N PRO A 814 -11.44 43.57 -13.32
CA PRO A 814 -11.05 44.32 -12.13
C PRO A 814 -12.16 44.48 -11.06
N GLY A 815 -13.42 44.32 -11.45
CA GLY A 815 -14.61 44.64 -10.62
C GLY A 815 -15.47 43.43 -10.23
N LEU A 816 -14.91 42.22 -10.21
CA LEU A 816 -15.70 41.03 -9.87
C LEU A 816 -16.15 41.03 -8.41
N GLN A 817 -17.37 40.54 -8.18
CA GLN A 817 -17.99 40.41 -6.86
C GLN A 817 -18.27 38.93 -6.58
N ASN A 818 -18.10 38.47 -5.34
CA ASN A 818 -18.40 37.08 -4.94
C ASN A 818 -17.72 36.01 -5.82
N ALA A 819 -16.51 36.29 -6.32
CA ALA A 819 -15.77 35.40 -7.19
C ALA A 819 -14.74 34.60 -6.38
N THR A 820 -14.59 33.31 -6.67
CA THR A 820 -13.67 32.40 -5.99
C THR A 820 -12.74 31.73 -7.00
N ALA A 821 -11.44 31.76 -6.74
CA ALA A 821 -10.42 31.11 -7.59
C ALA A 821 -9.45 30.33 -6.69
N ILE A 822 -9.41 29.00 -6.82
CA ILE A 822 -8.61 28.13 -5.95
C ILE A 822 -7.69 27.24 -6.78
N GLY A 823 -6.40 27.22 -6.46
CA GLY A 823 -5.36 26.45 -7.13
C GLY A 823 -4.43 27.31 -7.99
N THR A 824 -3.29 26.74 -8.36
CA THR A 824 -2.28 27.39 -9.19
C THR A 824 -2.87 27.87 -10.52
N ASN A 825 -2.67 29.15 -10.84
CA ASN A 825 -3.16 29.83 -12.05
C ASN A 825 -4.68 29.78 -12.25
N ALA A 826 -5.49 29.61 -11.19
CA ALA A 826 -6.95 29.71 -11.31
C ALA A 826 -7.37 31.12 -11.72
N LYS A 827 -8.17 31.28 -12.79
CA LYS A 827 -8.67 32.58 -13.27
C LYS A 827 -10.19 32.58 -13.32
N VAL A 828 -10.83 33.44 -12.53
CA VAL A 828 -12.28 33.60 -12.54
C VAL A 828 -12.69 34.80 -13.39
N GLY A 829 -13.55 34.57 -14.38
CA GLY A 829 -13.92 35.59 -15.37
C GLY A 829 -15.21 36.37 -15.08
N ILE A 830 -16.05 35.88 -14.16
CA ILE A 830 -17.37 36.44 -13.86
C ILE A 830 -17.66 36.47 -12.36
N SER A 831 -18.57 37.36 -11.94
CA SER A 831 -19.06 37.43 -10.56
C SER A 831 -19.92 36.22 -10.19
N ASN A 832 -20.00 35.90 -8.89
CA ASN A 832 -20.77 34.77 -8.35
C ASN A 832 -20.35 33.39 -8.90
N ALA A 833 -19.06 33.19 -9.17
CA ALA A 833 -18.53 31.95 -9.72
C ALA A 833 -17.34 31.43 -8.91
N ILE A 834 -17.15 30.10 -8.94
CA ILE A 834 -15.96 29.43 -8.43
C ILE A 834 -15.21 28.77 -9.58
N VAL A 835 -13.90 28.99 -9.65
CA VAL A 835 -12.98 28.33 -10.60
C VAL A 835 -11.88 27.61 -9.83
N LEU A 836 -11.62 26.37 -10.23
CA LEU A 836 -10.52 25.57 -9.72
C LEU A 836 -9.42 25.45 -10.79
N GLY A 837 -8.17 25.77 -10.43
CA GLY A 837 -7.04 25.93 -11.36
C GLY A 837 -6.24 24.65 -11.67
N ASN A 838 -5.18 24.78 -12.48
CA ASN A 838 -4.24 23.72 -12.87
C ASN A 838 -4.89 22.40 -13.35
N ASN A 839 -5.91 22.49 -14.20
CA ASN A 839 -6.63 21.31 -14.72
C ASN A 839 -7.21 20.39 -13.63
N ALA A 840 -7.48 20.90 -12.43
CA ALA A 840 -7.97 20.12 -11.30
C ALA A 840 -9.23 19.29 -11.63
N ASN A 841 -9.26 18.08 -11.06
CA ASN A 841 -10.41 17.20 -11.01
C ASN A 841 -11.02 17.27 -9.61
N VAL A 842 -12.34 17.43 -9.50
CA VAL A 842 -13.06 17.53 -8.22
C VAL A 842 -13.69 16.19 -7.87
N GLY A 843 -13.27 15.61 -6.75
CA GLY A 843 -13.85 14.39 -6.21
C GLY A 843 -14.72 14.68 -4.99
N ILE A 844 -15.97 14.22 -5.00
CA ILE A 844 -16.86 14.22 -3.84
C ILE A 844 -17.14 12.76 -3.50
N GLY A 845 -16.61 12.29 -2.36
CA GLY A 845 -16.66 10.87 -1.98
C GLY A 845 -15.71 9.95 -2.75
N THR A 846 -14.80 10.53 -3.55
CA THR A 846 -13.65 9.86 -4.18
C THR A 846 -12.39 10.68 -3.95
N ASN A 847 -11.29 10.03 -3.59
CA ASN A 847 -9.99 10.66 -3.39
C ASN A 847 -9.12 10.70 -4.66
N ALA A 848 -9.58 10.06 -5.75
CA ALA A 848 -8.87 9.97 -7.02
C ALA A 848 -9.82 10.25 -8.22
N PRO A 849 -10.40 11.46 -8.30
CA PRO A 849 -11.34 11.81 -9.37
C PRO A 849 -10.64 11.74 -10.73
N ARG A 850 -11.17 10.91 -11.64
CA ARG A 850 -10.64 10.66 -12.99
C ARG A 850 -11.19 11.63 -14.03
N THR A 851 -12.26 12.35 -13.70
CA THR A 851 -12.88 13.38 -14.53
C THR A 851 -12.98 14.70 -13.79
N LYS A 852 -13.38 15.77 -14.49
CA LYS A 852 -13.40 17.15 -13.94
C LYS A 852 -14.29 17.30 -12.71
N LEU A 853 -15.41 16.57 -12.66
CA LEU A 853 -16.26 16.43 -11.48
C LEU A 853 -16.72 14.98 -11.35
N GLU A 854 -16.31 14.32 -10.28
CA GLU A 854 -16.68 12.94 -9.96
C GLU A 854 -17.33 12.91 -8.58
N VAL A 855 -18.58 12.46 -8.53
CA VAL A 855 -19.32 12.26 -7.27
C VAL A 855 -19.51 10.75 -7.08
N ASN A 856 -18.95 10.20 -6.01
CA ASN A 856 -19.05 8.79 -5.65
C ASN A 856 -19.73 8.68 -4.28
N THR A 857 -20.92 8.08 -4.24
CA THR A 857 -21.72 7.92 -3.02
C THR A 857 -21.36 6.67 -2.22
N GLY A 858 -20.51 5.79 -2.76
CA GLY A 858 -20.21 4.49 -2.15
C GLY A 858 -21.35 3.47 -2.25
N ALA A 859 -22.50 3.82 -2.83
CA ALA A 859 -23.67 2.96 -2.97
C ALA A 859 -24.18 2.94 -4.43
N SER A 860 -24.31 1.74 -4.99
CA SER A 860 -24.83 1.56 -6.36
C SER A 860 -26.27 2.08 -6.48
N GLY A 861 -26.56 2.83 -7.55
CA GLY A 861 -27.90 3.38 -7.82
C GLY A 861 -28.21 4.71 -7.13
N GLN A 862 -27.25 5.34 -6.46
CA GLN A 862 -27.41 6.68 -5.87
C GLN A 862 -26.62 7.72 -6.65
N SER A 863 -27.31 8.76 -7.12
CA SER A 863 -26.73 9.82 -7.95
C SER A 863 -25.60 10.59 -7.27
N GLY A 864 -25.73 10.83 -5.96
CA GLY A 864 -24.87 11.76 -5.22
C GLY A 864 -25.11 13.24 -5.54
N VAL A 865 -25.91 13.53 -6.57
CA VAL A 865 -26.33 14.87 -6.97
C VAL A 865 -27.86 14.96 -6.88
N ARG A 866 -28.34 15.88 -6.04
CA ARG A 866 -29.76 16.16 -5.86
C ARG A 866 -30.08 17.59 -6.29
N LEU A 867 -31.07 17.75 -7.17
CA LEU A 867 -31.57 19.04 -7.63
C LEU A 867 -32.95 19.29 -6.98
N THR A 868 -33.05 20.30 -6.13
CA THR A 868 -34.30 20.66 -5.43
C THR A 868 -35.00 21.86 -6.11
N GLN A 869 -36.32 21.98 -5.95
CA GLN A 869 -37.15 23.06 -6.52
C GLN A 869 -37.27 23.07 -8.06
N LEU A 870 -37.15 21.92 -8.72
CA LEU A 870 -37.47 21.78 -10.13
C LEU A 870 -38.99 21.89 -10.33
N THR A 871 -39.44 22.73 -11.27
CA THR A 871 -40.86 22.83 -11.65
C THR A 871 -41.09 22.08 -12.95
N SER A 872 -42.25 21.44 -13.11
CA SER A 872 -42.67 20.73 -14.34
C SER A 872 -42.90 21.66 -15.54
N ALA A 873 -42.56 22.96 -15.43
CA ALA A 873 -42.88 24.00 -16.40
C ALA A 873 -41.86 24.14 -17.53
N LEU A 874 -40.74 23.41 -17.51
CA LEU A 874 -39.74 23.42 -18.57
C LEU A 874 -39.95 22.24 -19.51
N SER A 875 -40.84 22.43 -20.48
CA SER A 875 -40.97 21.54 -21.64
C SER A 875 -39.73 21.67 -22.52
N THR A 876 -38.88 20.64 -22.53
CA THR A 876 -37.86 20.47 -23.57
C THR A 876 -38.21 19.25 -24.41
N THR A 877 -38.62 19.49 -25.65
CA THR A 877 -38.73 18.47 -26.69
C THR A 877 -37.31 18.10 -27.14
N ALA A 878 -36.63 17.23 -26.39
CA ALA A 878 -35.31 16.73 -26.75
C ALA A 878 -35.42 15.35 -27.41
N THR A 879 -35.08 15.26 -28.69
CA THR A 879 -34.98 14.02 -29.48
C THR A 879 -33.60 13.34 -29.34
N ALA A 880 -33.05 13.32 -28.12
CA ALA A 880 -31.76 12.68 -27.83
C ALA A 880 -31.95 11.28 -27.25
N SER A 881 -31.13 10.32 -27.67
CA SER A 881 -31.20 8.91 -27.22
C SER A 881 -30.81 8.74 -25.75
N LYS A 882 -30.07 9.69 -25.15
CA LYS A 882 -29.73 9.69 -23.73
C LYS A 882 -29.88 11.11 -23.17
N PHE A 883 -30.53 11.23 -22.02
CA PHE A 883 -30.70 12.50 -21.29
C PHE A 883 -30.58 12.27 -19.78
N LEU A 884 -30.19 13.30 -19.04
CA LEU A 884 -30.23 13.27 -17.57
C LEU A 884 -31.60 13.75 -17.11
N THR A 885 -32.24 13.02 -16.21
CA THR A 885 -33.54 13.36 -15.59
C THR A 885 -33.44 13.25 -14.08
N VAL A 886 -34.45 13.76 -13.35
CA VAL A 886 -34.57 13.53 -11.90
C VAL A 886 -35.71 12.58 -11.56
N ASN A 887 -35.61 11.84 -10.45
CA ASN A 887 -36.74 11.11 -9.86
C ASN A 887 -37.66 12.04 -9.04
N GLU A 888 -38.72 11.50 -8.43
CA GLU A 888 -39.66 12.24 -7.57
C GLU A 888 -38.98 12.92 -6.36
N GLN A 889 -37.80 12.44 -5.97
CA GLN A 889 -36.99 12.96 -4.86
C GLN A 889 -35.97 14.03 -5.30
N GLY A 890 -35.78 14.23 -6.62
CA GLY A 890 -34.84 15.18 -7.20
C GLY A 890 -33.45 14.62 -7.52
N ASP A 891 -33.25 13.31 -7.42
CA ASP A 891 -31.96 12.65 -7.68
C ASP A 891 -31.72 12.48 -9.18
N VAL A 892 -30.52 12.81 -9.67
CA VAL A 892 -30.21 12.84 -11.12
C VAL A 892 -29.83 11.44 -11.64
N TYR A 893 -30.51 10.96 -12.69
CA TYR A 893 -30.26 9.67 -13.35
C TYR A 893 -30.11 9.81 -14.86
N LEU A 894 -29.39 8.87 -15.48
CA LEU A 894 -29.26 8.77 -16.94
C LEU A 894 -30.42 7.95 -17.52
N ALA A 895 -31.30 8.60 -18.27
CA ALA A 895 -32.43 7.99 -18.99
C ALA A 895 -32.11 7.78 -20.49
N ASN A 896 -32.76 6.81 -21.12
CA ASN A 896 -32.60 6.48 -22.55
C ASN A 896 -33.97 6.30 -23.21
N TYR A 897 -34.16 6.90 -24.39
CA TYR A 897 -35.35 6.72 -25.22
C TYR A 897 -35.17 5.48 -26.12
N ALA A 898 -35.54 4.30 -25.63
CA ALA A 898 -35.50 3.07 -26.43
C ALA A 898 -36.72 2.97 -27.34
N SER A 899 -36.54 3.30 -28.61
CA SER A 899 -37.49 3.00 -29.68
C SER A 899 -37.60 1.48 -29.90
N GLY A 900 -38.80 0.92 -29.75
CA GLY A 900 -39.14 -0.42 -30.26
C GLY A 900 -39.73 -1.38 -29.23
N ALA A 901 -41.02 -1.21 -28.94
CA ALA A 901 -41.94 -2.22 -28.39
C ALA A 901 -41.47 -3.02 -27.15
N ARG A 902 -41.28 -2.32 -26.02
CA ARG A 902 -41.70 -2.75 -24.66
C ARG A 902 -41.36 -1.64 -23.66
N GLN A 903 -42.29 -0.69 -23.50
CA GLN A 903 -42.24 0.34 -22.48
C GLN A 903 -43.56 0.33 -21.71
N SER A 904 -43.59 -0.42 -20.61
CA SER A 904 -44.33 -0.09 -19.38
C SER A 904 -43.98 -1.10 -18.29
N ALA A 905 -42.78 -0.97 -17.74
CA ALA A 905 -42.46 -1.50 -16.41
C ALA A 905 -41.22 -0.77 -15.86
N GLU A 906 -41.24 0.56 -15.87
CA GLU A 906 -40.52 1.28 -14.83
C GLU A 906 -41.44 1.32 -13.61
N THR A 907 -41.03 0.57 -12.60
CA THR A 907 -40.99 1.02 -11.21
C THR A 907 -42.29 1.55 -10.64
N SER A 908 -43.21 0.64 -10.28
CA SER A 908 -43.97 0.64 -8.99
C SER A 908 -45.26 -0.17 -9.01
N VAL A 909 -45.72 -0.74 -10.12
CA VAL A 909 -46.95 -1.55 -10.13
C VAL A 909 -46.74 -2.82 -10.95
N GLU A 910 -46.63 -3.95 -10.24
CA GLU A 910 -46.83 -5.35 -10.64
C GLU A 910 -46.69 -5.67 -12.15
N ALA A 911 -45.59 -6.32 -12.54
CA ALA A 911 -45.38 -6.79 -13.91
C ALA A 911 -46.58 -7.64 -14.39
N LEU A 912 -47.36 -7.10 -15.34
CA LEU A 912 -48.57 -7.74 -15.87
C LEU A 912 -48.28 -9.03 -16.67
N TRP A 913 -47.03 -9.26 -17.05
CA TRP A 913 -46.57 -10.43 -17.82
C TRP A 913 -45.34 -11.06 -17.19
N GLN A 914 -45.35 -12.38 -17.04
CA GLN A 914 -44.26 -13.18 -16.52
C GLN A 914 -43.88 -14.30 -17.48
N ARG A 915 -42.59 -14.65 -17.52
CA ARG A 915 -42.09 -15.82 -18.25
C ARG A 915 -42.19 -17.04 -17.33
N LYS A 916 -42.88 -18.09 -17.76
CA LYS A 916 -42.94 -19.39 -17.07
C LYS A 916 -42.35 -20.47 -17.96
N GLY A 917 -41.09 -20.83 -17.69
CA GLY A 917 -40.30 -21.72 -18.57
C GLY A 917 -40.00 -21.05 -19.92
N GLN A 918 -40.43 -21.67 -21.01
CA GLN A 918 -40.36 -21.11 -22.37
C GLN A 918 -41.60 -20.31 -22.78
N PHE A 919 -42.62 -20.26 -21.92
CA PHE A 919 -43.90 -19.62 -22.23
C PHE A 919 -44.01 -18.23 -21.59
N LEU A 920 -44.75 -17.34 -22.25
CA LEU A 920 -45.16 -16.04 -21.71
C LEU A 920 -46.58 -16.19 -21.10
N GLN A 921 -46.80 -15.68 -19.90
CA GLN A 921 -48.08 -15.78 -19.19
C GLN A 921 -48.46 -14.42 -18.57
N SER A 922 -49.74 -14.05 -18.58
CA SER A 922 -50.23 -12.92 -17.79
C SER A 922 -50.05 -13.21 -16.30
N ALA A 923 -49.41 -12.30 -15.56
CA ALA A 923 -49.09 -12.49 -14.15
C ALA A 923 -50.32 -12.42 -13.23
N LYS A 924 -51.39 -11.75 -13.68
CA LYS A 924 -52.62 -11.53 -12.91
C LYS A 924 -53.86 -12.22 -13.46
N GLY A 925 -53.70 -13.06 -14.49
CA GLY A 925 -54.82 -13.74 -15.16
C GLY A 925 -55.68 -12.80 -16.02
N GLU A 926 -55.15 -11.64 -16.41
CA GLU A 926 -55.84 -10.68 -17.26
C GLU A 926 -55.99 -11.23 -18.70
N ALA A 927 -57.11 -10.87 -19.33
CA ALA A 927 -57.41 -11.25 -20.70
C ALA A 927 -56.55 -10.51 -21.73
N VAL A 928 -56.29 -11.17 -22.86
CA VAL A 928 -55.46 -10.64 -23.96
C VAL A 928 -56.35 -10.04 -25.04
N ILE A 929 -56.10 -8.78 -25.42
CA ILE A 929 -56.84 -8.09 -26.49
C ILE A 929 -55.89 -7.80 -27.65
N ILE A 930 -56.26 -8.24 -28.85
CA ILE A 930 -55.50 -7.99 -30.08
C ILE A 930 -56.38 -7.17 -31.04
N GLY A 931 -56.08 -5.88 -31.17
CA GLY A 931 -56.73 -4.94 -32.09
C GLY A 931 -56.96 -3.55 -31.46
N GLU A 932 -57.09 -2.53 -32.32
CA GLU A 932 -57.24 -1.13 -31.88
C GLU A 932 -58.67 -0.81 -31.43
N GLY A 933 -58.81 0.08 -30.44
CA GLY A 933 -60.10 0.63 -29.99
C GLY A 933 -60.87 -0.19 -28.95
N ILE A 934 -60.28 -1.28 -28.43
CA ILE A 934 -60.92 -2.16 -27.44
C ILE A 934 -60.07 -2.20 -26.16
N THR A 935 -60.65 -1.79 -25.03
CA THR A 935 -59.95 -1.68 -23.73
C THR A 935 -60.38 -2.72 -22.70
N LYS A 936 -61.36 -3.57 -23.03
CA LYS A 936 -61.82 -4.70 -22.20
C LYS A 936 -62.34 -5.84 -23.06
N THR A 937 -62.20 -7.08 -22.58
CA THR A 937 -62.94 -8.21 -23.15
C THR A 937 -64.40 -8.13 -22.71
N SER A 938 -65.32 -8.62 -23.54
CA SER A 938 -66.73 -8.74 -23.20
C SER A 938 -67.00 -10.13 -22.60
N GLY A 939 -67.29 -10.21 -21.31
CA GLY A 939 -67.49 -11.50 -20.61
C GLY A 939 -66.18 -12.15 -20.14
N ASP A 940 -66.22 -13.45 -19.79
CA ASP A 940 -65.11 -14.16 -19.13
C ASP A 940 -64.02 -14.69 -20.09
N TYR A 941 -63.84 -14.08 -21.27
CA TYR A 941 -62.87 -14.56 -22.25
C TYR A 941 -61.45 -14.07 -21.95
N ASN A 942 -60.49 -15.00 -21.99
CA ASN A 942 -59.05 -14.72 -21.81
C ASN A 942 -58.33 -14.26 -23.08
N LEU A 943 -58.97 -14.31 -24.26
CA LEU A 943 -58.42 -13.81 -25.53
C LEU A 943 -59.55 -13.24 -26.40
N PHE A 944 -59.40 -12.00 -26.85
CA PHE A 944 -60.29 -11.32 -27.80
C PHE A 944 -59.50 -10.72 -28.96
N VAL A 945 -59.96 -10.91 -30.20
CA VAL A 945 -59.29 -10.41 -31.41
C VAL A 945 -60.30 -9.64 -32.27
N SER A 946 -60.19 -8.30 -32.32
CA SER A 946 -61.26 -7.43 -32.86
C SER A 946 -61.45 -7.49 -34.38
N LYS A 947 -60.57 -8.20 -35.10
CA LYS A 947 -60.62 -8.39 -36.56
C LYS A 947 -60.59 -9.87 -36.98
N GLY A 948 -60.86 -10.79 -36.05
CA GLY A 948 -60.86 -12.23 -36.30
C GLY A 948 -59.46 -12.86 -36.36
N ILE A 949 -59.41 -14.18 -36.52
CA ILE A 949 -58.19 -14.98 -36.56
C ILE A 949 -58.15 -15.72 -37.91
N LEU A 950 -57.11 -15.49 -38.72
CA LEU A 950 -56.79 -16.33 -39.87
C LEU A 950 -55.75 -17.37 -39.44
N THR A 951 -56.09 -18.65 -39.51
CA THR A 951 -55.18 -19.75 -39.12
C THR A 951 -55.31 -20.93 -40.08
N GLU A 952 -54.19 -21.58 -40.38
CA GLU A 952 -54.17 -22.82 -41.18
C GLU A 952 -54.72 -24.03 -40.43
N LYS A 953 -54.72 -23.98 -39.08
CA LYS A 953 -55.18 -25.08 -38.23
C LYS A 953 -55.78 -24.56 -36.93
N LEU A 954 -57.01 -24.98 -36.64
CA LEU A 954 -57.68 -24.77 -35.36
C LEU A 954 -58.11 -26.13 -34.80
N LYS A 955 -57.66 -26.45 -33.58
CA LYS A 955 -58.15 -27.60 -32.81
C LYS A 955 -58.90 -27.09 -31.59
N VAL A 956 -60.18 -27.40 -31.48
CA VAL A 956 -61.01 -27.14 -30.30
C VAL A 956 -61.29 -28.48 -29.61
N SER A 957 -60.96 -28.62 -28.34
CA SER A 957 -61.24 -29.84 -27.56
C SER A 957 -62.57 -29.68 -26.82
N ILE A 958 -63.35 -30.75 -26.73
CA ILE A 958 -64.45 -30.86 -25.78
C ILE A 958 -63.90 -31.09 -24.36
N LYS A 959 -64.64 -30.63 -23.35
CA LYS A 959 -64.20 -30.69 -21.95
C LYS A 959 -64.30 -32.11 -21.38
N ASN A 960 -65.34 -32.85 -21.75
CA ASN A 960 -65.55 -34.24 -21.37
C ASN A 960 -66.28 -34.99 -22.51
N THR A 961 -66.33 -36.32 -22.44
CA THR A 961 -66.99 -37.16 -23.47
C THR A 961 -68.51 -37.09 -23.43
N ALA A 962 -69.13 -36.69 -22.32
CA ALA A 962 -70.58 -36.53 -22.21
C ALA A 962 -71.10 -35.31 -22.98
N ASP A 963 -70.21 -34.35 -23.29
CA ASP A 963 -70.50 -33.19 -24.14
C ASP A 963 -70.46 -33.54 -25.65
N TRP A 964 -70.25 -34.82 -26.00
CA TRP A 964 -70.31 -35.33 -27.37
C TRP A 964 -71.58 -36.13 -27.64
N SER A 965 -71.95 -36.26 -28.92
CA SER A 965 -73.29 -36.67 -29.33
C SER A 965 -73.65 -38.15 -29.13
N ASP A 966 -72.68 -39.05 -28.95
CA ASP A 966 -72.88 -40.51 -29.06
C ASP A 966 -74.00 -41.12 -28.19
N HIS A 967 -74.56 -40.35 -27.24
CA HIS A 967 -75.71 -40.72 -26.42
C HIS A 967 -77.01 -40.97 -27.20
N VAL A 968 -77.18 -40.47 -28.43
CA VAL A 968 -78.39 -40.69 -29.25
C VAL A 968 -78.64 -42.17 -29.54
N PHE A 969 -77.58 -42.98 -29.63
CA PHE A 969 -77.68 -44.42 -29.83
C PHE A 969 -77.90 -45.22 -28.53
N SER A 970 -78.04 -44.56 -27.39
CA SER A 970 -78.40 -45.22 -26.14
C SER A 970 -79.81 -45.83 -26.23
N LYS A 971 -80.00 -47.00 -25.60
CA LYS A 971 -81.32 -47.65 -25.49
C LYS A 971 -82.35 -46.82 -24.72
N THR A 972 -81.90 -45.84 -23.94
CA THR A 972 -82.77 -44.95 -23.15
C THR A 972 -83.05 -43.62 -23.85
N TYR A 973 -82.46 -43.36 -25.02
CA TYR A 973 -82.68 -42.13 -25.76
C TYR A 973 -84.09 -42.15 -26.40
N GLN A 974 -84.86 -41.08 -26.19
CA GLN A 974 -86.21 -40.96 -26.73
C GLN A 974 -86.19 -40.09 -27.99
N LEU A 975 -86.28 -40.73 -29.15
CA LEU A 975 -86.36 -40.05 -30.43
C LEU A 975 -87.73 -39.36 -30.57
N ALA A 976 -87.74 -38.04 -30.81
CA ALA A 976 -88.98 -37.27 -30.95
C ALA A 976 -89.80 -37.77 -32.17
N PRO A 977 -91.14 -37.78 -32.14
CA PRO A 977 -91.92 -38.07 -33.34
C PRO A 977 -91.68 -37.03 -34.44
N LEU A 978 -91.59 -37.45 -35.71
CA LEU A 978 -91.36 -36.52 -36.83
C LEU A 978 -92.44 -35.44 -36.97
N ALA A 979 -93.68 -35.72 -36.56
CA ALA A 979 -94.76 -34.73 -36.57
C ALA A 979 -94.48 -33.55 -35.61
N ASP A 980 -93.91 -33.83 -34.43
CA ASP A 980 -93.56 -32.81 -33.44
C ASP A 980 -92.36 -31.98 -33.92
N VAL A 981 -91.39 -32.64 -34.56
CA VAL A 981 -90.24 -31.96 -35.18
C VAL A 981 -90.71 -31.04 -36.32
N GLU A 982 -91.63 -31.49 -37.18
CA GLU A 982 -92.20 -30.67 -38.26
C GLU A 982 -92.92 -29.43 -37.69
N GLN A 983 -93.74 -29.62 -36.65
CA GLN A 983 -94.45 -28.51 -36.01
C GLN A 983 -93.47 -27.49 -35.41
N PHE A 984 -92.39 -27.95 -34.79
CA PHE A 984 -91.35 -27.08 -34.26
C PHE A 984 -90.67 -26.26 -35.37
N ILE A 985 -90.26 -26.91 -36.46
CA ILE A 985 -89.61 -26.23 -37.59
C ILE A 985 -90.53 -25.18 -38.20
N ARG A 986 -91.83 -25.50 -38.42
CA ARG A 986 -92.79 -24.53 -38.97
C ARG A 986 -92.92 -23.28 -38.09
N LYS A 987 -92.88 -23.46 -36.76
CA LYS A 987 -93.02 -22.36 -35.79
C LYS A 987 -91.73 -21.57 -35.57
N HIS A 988 -90.59 -22.24 -35.48
CA HIS A 988 -89.32 -21.66 -35.02
C HIS A 988 -88.28 -21.47 -36.13
N GLN A 989 -88.49 -22.06 -37.32
CA GLN A 989 -87.61 -21.96 -38.50
C GLN A 989 -86.18 -22.49 -38.28
N HIS A 990 -85.99 -23.36 -37.27
CA HIS A 990 -84.76 -24.13 -37.04
C HIS A 990 -85.09 -25.47 -36.38
N LEU A 991 -84.10 -26.38 -36.29
CA LEU A 991 -84.28 -27.68 -35.64
C LEU A 991 -84.35 -27.56 -34.11
N PRO A 992 -85.11 -28.43 -33.42
CA PRO A 992 -85.13 -28.48 -31.95
C PRO A 992 -83.72 -28.60 -31.35
N GLY A 993 -83.38 -27.71 -30.43
CA GLY A 993 -82.08 -27.69 -29.74
C GLY A 993 -80.90 -27.14 -30.56
N VAL A 994 -81.09 -26.77 -31.83
CA VAL A 994 -80.12 -25.98 -32.59
C VAL A 994 -80.45 -24.50 -32.40
N PRO A 995 -79.49 -23.63 -32.04
CA PRO A 995 -79.76 -22.20 -31.86
C PRO A 995 -80.28 -21.53 -33.15
N SER A 996 -81.15 -20.54 -33.00
CA SER A 996 -81.60 -19.70 -34.10
C SER A 996 -80.51 -18.74 -34.58
N ALA A 997 -80.64 -18.22 -35.80
CA ALA A 997 -79.69 -17.23 -36.35
C ALA A 997 -79.61 -15.94 -35.51
N SER A 998 -80.72 -15.54 -34.86
CA SER A 998 -80.75 -14.37 -33.99
C SER A 998 -79.99 -14.62 -32.68
N GLU A 999 -80.05 -15.82 -32.12
CA GLU A 999 -79.30 -16.20 -30.92
C GLU A 999 -77.80 -16.23 -31.23
N LEU A 1000 -77.40 -16.84 -32.35
CA LEU A 1000 -76.00 -16.91 -32.76
C LEU A 1000 -75.38 -15.53 -33.02
N THR A 1001 -76.16 -14.58 -33.56
CA THR A 1001 -75.67 -13.21 -33.80
C THR A 1001 -75.43 -12.46 -32.48
N LYS A 1002 -76.19 -12.78 -31.43
CA LYS A 1002 -76.13 -12.09 -30.14
C LYS A 1002 -75.10 -12.72 -29.20
N GLU A 1003 -75.00 -14.05 -29.18
CA GLU A 1003 -74.23 -14.80 -28.17
C GLU A 1003 -72.95 -15.43 -28.75
N GLY A 1004 -72.80 -15.44 -30.08
CA GLY A 1004 -71.72 -16.15 -30.76
C GLY A 1004 -71.97 -17.65 -30.88
N MET A 1005 -71.03 -18.37 -31.50
CA MET A 1005 -71.11 -19.81 -31.69
C MET A 1005 -69.96 -20.52 -30.96
N ASP A 1006 -70.30 -21.39 -30.01
CA ASP A 1006 -69.36 -22.40 -29.55
C ASP A 1006 -69.22 -23.48 -30.63
N VAL A 1007 -68.08 -23.48 -31.31
CA VAL A 1007 -67.82 -24.38 -32.45
C VAL A 1007 -67.83 -25.85 -32.02
N ALA A 1008 -67.38 -26.18 -30.81
CA ALA A 1008 -67.35 -27.56 -30.34
C ALA A 1008 -68.75 -28.05 -29.99
N ALA A 1009 -69.51 -27.27 -29.22
CA ALA A 1009 -70.88 -27.61 -28.85
C ALA A 1009 -71.80 -27.67 -30.09
N MET A 1010 -71.63 -26.76 -31.04
CA MET A 1010 -72.40 -26.77 -32.29
C MET A 1010 -72.07 -27.99 -33.14
N ASN A 1011 -70.80 -28.38 -33.28
CA ASN A 1011 -70.43 -29.60 -33.99
C ASN A 1011 -70.99 -30.86 -33.31
N ALA A 1012 -70.97 -30.92 -31.97
CA ALA A 1012 -71.60 -32.00 -31.22
C ALA A 1012 -73.12 -32.03 -31.47
N LYS A 1013 -73.79 -30.87 -31.45
CA LYS A 1013 -75.24 -30.78 -31.70
C LYS A 1013 -75.61 -31.14 -33.14
N LEU A 1014 -74.80 -30.74 -34.11
CA LEU A 1014 -74.98 -31.15 -35.51
C LEU A 1014 -74.83 -32.67 -35.67
N LEU A 1015 -73.86 -33.27 -34.97
CA LEU A 1015 -73.72 -34.72 -34.95
C LEU A 1015 -74.96 -35.39 -34.34
N GLU A 1016 -75.53 -34.82 -33.26
CA GLU A 1016 -76.77 -35.32 -32.64
C GLU A 1016 -77.92 -35.36 -33.65
N LYS A 1017 -78.04 -34.32 -34.46
CA LYS A 1017 -79.09 -34.28 -35.49
C LYS A 1017 -78.82 -35.24 -36.64
N ILE A 1018 -77.55 -35.49 -36.98
CA ILE A 1018 -77.19 -36.53 -37.95
C ILE A 1018 -77.51 -37.92 -37.39
N GLU A 1019 -77.26 -38.19 -36.12
CA GLU A 1019 -77.55 -39.46 -35.46
C GLU A 1019 -79.07 -39.70 -35.33
N GLU A 1020 -79.83 -38.69 -34.90
CA GLU A 1020 -81.31 -38.73 -34.89
C GLU A 1020 -81.87 -38.98 -36.29
N LEU A 1021 -81.37 -38.25 -37.30
CA LEU A 1021 -81.74 -38.46 -38.69
C LEU A 1021 -81.45 -39.90 -39.14
N THR A 1022 -80.31 -40.46 -38.73
CA THR A 1022 -79.95 -41.83 -39.02
C THR A 1022 -80.96 -42.82 -38.42
N LEU A 1023 -81.42 -42.59 -37.19
CA LEU A 1023 -82.48 -43.40 -36.57
C LEU A 1023 -83.82 -43.28 -37.31
N TYR A 1024 -84.24 -42.07 -37.69
CA TYR A 1024 -85.46 -41.90 -38.50
C TYR A 1024 -85.37 -42.62 -39.84
N VAL A 1025 -84.20 -42.58 -40.50
CA VAL A 1025 -83.99 -43.29 -41.78
C VAL A 1025 -84.02 -44.81 -41.59
N ILE A 1026 -83.46 -45.32 -40.49
CA ILE A 1026 -83.54 -46.75 -40.13
C ILE A 1026 -84.99 -47.17 -39.93
N ASP A 1027 -85.78 -46.39 -39.19
CA ASP A 1027 -87.19 -46.71 -38.94
C ASP A 1027 -88.03 -46.59 -40.21
N LEU A 1028 -87.79 -45.57 -41.04
CA LEU A 1028 -88.39 -45.46 -42.37
C LEU A 1028 -88.06 -46.68 -43.23
N LYS A 1029 -86.82 -47.17 -43.19
CA LYS A 1029 -86.43 -48.39 -43.92
C LYS A 1029 -87.16 -49.63 -43.38
N LYS A 1030 -87.30 -49.78 -42.06
CA LYS A 1030 -88.09 -50.88 -41.45
C LYS A 1030 -89.56 -50.81 -41.86
N GLU A 1031 -90.14 -49.62 -41.89
CA GLU A 1031 -91.52 -49.41 -42.34
C GLU A 1031 -91.66 -49.76 -43.81
N VAL A 1032 -90.75 -49.29 -44.68
CA VAL A 1032 -90.69 -49.66 -46.10
C VAL A 1032 -90.52 -51.17 -46.29
N GLU A 1033 -89.68 -51.84 -45.49
CA GLU A 1033 -89.54 -53.31 -45.53
C GLU A 1033 -90.79 -54.03 -45.04
N THR A 1034 -91.49 -53.49 -44.05
CA THR A 1034 -92.77 -54.02 -43.54
C THR A 1034 -93.87 -53.85 -44.58
N LEU A 1035 -93.95 -52.69 -45.24
CA LEU A 1035 -94.84 -52.44 -46.39
C LEU A 1035 -94.50 -53.36 -47.56
N ARG A 1036 -93.22 -53.61 -47.85
CA ARG A 1036 -92.77 -54.60 -48.85
C ARG A 1036 -93.12 -56.04 -48.47
N LYS A 1037 -93.10 -56.40 -47.18
CA LYS A 1037 -93.54 -57.71 -46.67
C LYS A 1037 -95.07 -57.85 -46.64
N ALA A 1038 -95.82 -56.79 -46.36
CA ALA A 1038 -97.28 -56.73 -46.46
C ALA A 1038 -97.77 -56.74 -47.92
N ALA A 1039 -96.93 -56.28 -48.85
CA ALA A 1039 -97.13 -56.39 -50.30
C ALA A 1039 -96.75 -57.76 -50.90
N LYS A 1040 -96.33 -58.76 -50.09
CA LYS A 1040 -96.21 -60.15 -50.56
C LYS A 1040 -97.61 -60.78 -50.65
N PRO A 1041 -98.11 -61.17 -51.84
CA PRO A 1041 -99.40 -61.82 -51.97
C PRO A 1041 -99.41 -63.21 -51.32
N ALA A 1042 -100.50 -63.50 -50.61
CA ALA A 1042 -100.84 -64.83 -50.09
C ALA A 1042 -100.93 -65.87 -51.23
N PRO A 1043 -100.60 -67.16 -50.96
CA PRO A 1043 -100.55 -68.20 -51.97
C PRO A 1043 -101.95 -68.55 -52.46
N LYS A 1044 -102.24 -68.34 -53.75
CA LYS A 1044 -103.40 -68.99 -54.39
C LYS A 1044 -103.06 -70.45 -54.70
N LYS A 1045 -103.56 -71.35 -53.84
CA LYS A 1045 -104.17 -72.63 -54.25
C LYS A 1045 -105.39 -72.29 -55.15
N ARG A 1046 -105.81 -73.04 -56.17
CA ARG A 1046 -105.41 -74.32 -56.78
C ARG A 1046 -106.11 -74.41 -58.15
N LYS A 1047 -105.41 -74.85 -59.19
CA LYS A 1047 -105.62 -76.18 -59.79
C LYS A 1047 -104.26 -76.79 -59.99
#